data_AF-A0A6V8CF89-F1
#
_entry.id   AF-A0A6V8CF89-F1
#
_cell.length_a   1.000
_cell.length_b   1.000
_cell.length_c   1.000
_cell.angle_alpha   90.00
_cell.angle_beta   90.00
_cell.angle_gamma   90.00
#
_symmetry.space_group_name_H-M   'P 1'
#
loop_
_entity.id
_entity.type
_entity.pdbx_description
1 polymer ?
#
loop_
_entity_poly.entity_id
_entity_poly.type
_entity_poly.pdbx_seq_one_letter_code
_entity_poly.pdbx_strand_id
1 'polypeptide(L)'
;MESKEGLIVKTMYSEPNALFEGKFNYNLEWNSTSFFDSKIIVTMLSHNCGNEISRAINSVLGQNTAVEFGLLIIDDSDSNEWRNMDSGLLQDPRIAIASTSPLSISQARNIGHYIVKNRIKSAEWICRLDADDELASTNSLEEIYSEIKKCDDNIKWALSGNTVEENGELLKRINFADSKLYEKEYVIKRLMLMAKGDPRGELPSCNLWIKSGFKAVYPQVESAEDHWLVAHLLLNQMDEGVLLPEKLHAKYTLSGGVTEKNRETKQFETSRKLLHHSAIYWVENRLNEELEICLGWGSEGTVWYHEGMLTKRFHSLIITDNHVGWLREIDSFPAPKPEWVCNIGIWEAKYEYEHLQAANSVTLSTLSRFIEKCLKSKVVFLNTNRANLRLKDGELFCIDIGTGIVPFEFRYFRDMCARLFLLFVLGLSDADLAKRTLSFRNDIDEMKSIEGFEQFFHREVHKYAYHNGSFLKPKRNVQPKKRIHNDVTLMVKSCAMEADLIVRQAHHIVTQICKFDEFKERVLLLDPKEGSFLRQYTTGSLERLLDAAKKLEKRGVFDRVLVSPYGGHEENTLELYKRWFDVESRETHNTEGVPVFPQLWGFEQVATRFLLQMDADVMIGRSDSDDDVITEMKNALSDECVFGVGFNIPQLNGVGFNTYGGKFVPEVRCGLFDLKRVFKQRPFPNQIHEGKLTTSWYRSIEQFQTETEWRCLRGGDSRSWYIHPPNVLKKDLCYYDRVLDLVEQNNIPDEQRNEWDLIDKKTAWKYTPRNEEIIFSVTIEDWSPHWARACLRSLYIQDCEEWGVVIFDNCSTAKNQRWLGSLVEEFDERFTLVRRRFASIDDSFVKEALDEICTHENPMIVSLSEKEILFDSLIVSQLQEVTPEYDAVASPTYLARQPLGMYFGESDVVSNKSNTPFSIRGQRLSIFTGNNHDSIYRDVNNETVFEIQNMSVYNADMTVGAEDSDDLRPTTYIPNMRKLEIDITYFCNLTCAGCSRSSAQAPSGQHMPIEMIQEFLDESKQKGMKWEALHILGGEPTLHPNFVEIVTMLDDWFMEHSPDTDLKVITNGVSRKVQNNIMSIPEHWRYENSYKLDREMDTIHFEPFNLAPIDLPQWRGEDFTKGCYITQDSGIGLTPYGYFHCAIAGGMERIMNLGHGFEKIPEHPWESLEMMKDYCRFCGHFLSDSFKERSERIGMDVSPETVSESWQLAYGEWEVKGDA
;
A
#
# COMPACT_ATOMS: atom_id res chain seq x y z
N MET A 1 -10.49 -71.90 -23.98
CA MET A 1 -10.03 -72.10 -22.60
C MET A 1 -9.94 -70.73 -21.98
N GLU A 2 -10.91 -70.43 -21.13
CA GLU A 2 -11.08 -69.16 -20.41
C GLU A 2 -9.84 -68.88 -19.56
N SER A 3 -9.20 -67.73 -19.79
CA SER A 3 -8.17 -67.20 -18.90
C SER A 3 -8.84 -66.35 -17.83
N LYS A 4 -8.72 -66.79 -16.57
CA LYS A 4 -9.07 -66.05 -15.36
C LYS A 4 -8.46 -64.64 -15.40
N GLU A 5 -9.29 -63.62 -15.48
CA GLU A 5 -8.93 -62.25 -15.10
C GLU A 5 -8.72 -62.22 -13.57
N GLY A 6 -7.50 -61.93 -13.14
CA GLY A 6 -7.23 -61.60 -11.74
C GLY A 6 -7.74 -60.19 -11.45
N LEU A 7 -8.60 -60.05 -10.44
CA LEU A 7 -8.99 -58.75 -9.89
C LEU A 7 -7.73 -58.00 -9.42
N ILE A 8 -7.51 -56.82 -9.97
CA ILE A 8 -6.44 -55.90 -9.57
C ILE A 8 -7.04 -54.99 -8.48
N VAL A 9 -6.59 -55.15 -7.23
CA VAL A 9 -6.86 -54.18 -6.15
C VAL A 9 -6.22 -52.85 -6.56
N LYS A 10 -7.03 -51.80 -6.70
CA LYS A 10 -6.56 -50.44 -7.03
C LYS A 10 -6.60 -49.57 -5.78
N THR A 11 -5.62 -48.69 -5.66
CA THR A 11 -5.30 -47.94 -4.43
C THR A 11 -5.18 -46.45 -4.77
N MET A 12 -5.77 -45.57 -3.94
CA MET A 12 -5.70 -44.10 -4.12
C MET A 12 -5.47 -43.38 -2.79
N TYR A 13 -4.59 -42.38 -2.80
CA TYR A 13 -4.22 -41.56 -1.64
C TYR A 13 -5.02 -40.24 -1.60
N SER A 14 -5.20 -39.67 -0.40
CA SER A 14 -5.81 -38.35 -0.19
C SER A 14 -4.95 -37.20 -0.76
N GLU A 15 -5.58 -36.12 -1.24
CA GLU A 15 -4.86 -34.91 -1.69
C GLU A 15 -4.55 -33.98 -0.50
N PRO A 16 -3.37 -33.31 -0.43
CA PRO A 16 -2.92 -32.65 0.81
C PRO A 16 -3.65 -31.36 1.23
N ASN A 17 -4.52 -30.74 0.41
CA ASN A 17 -4.82 -29.30 0.54
C ASN A 17 -6.31 -28.89 0.54
N ALA A 18 -7.22 -29.63 1.18
CA ALA A 18 -8.60 -29.19 1.33
C ALA A 18 -9.00 -29.00 2.80
N LEU A 19 -9.58 -27.83 3.15
CA LEU A 19 -10.09 -27.54 4.49
C LEU A 19 -11.24 -28.51 4.80
N PHE A 20 -11.14 -29.22 5.92
CA PHE A 20 -11.80 -30.50 6.29
C PHE A 20 -11.32 -31.76 5.59
N GLU A 21 -10.88 -31.61 4.35
CA GLU A 21 -10.95 -32.63 3.33
C GLU A 21 -9.55 -33.19 2.94
N GLY A 22 -8.47 -32.70 3.59
CA GLY A 22 -7.09 -33.18 3.40
C GLY A 22 -6.27 -33.35 4.69
N LYS A 23 -6.89 -33.26 5.87
CA LYS A 23 -6.19 -33.36 7.17
C LYS A 23 -6.05 -34.78 7.70
N PHE A 24 -6.82 -35.73 7.17
CA PHE A 24 -6.71 -37.14 7.51
C PHE A 24 -6.22 -37.92 6.29
N ASN A 25 -5.06 -38.56 6.44
CA ASN A 25 -4.56 -39.47 5.44
C ASN A 25 -5.37 -40.76 5.49
N TYR A 26 -5.97 -41.11 4.36
CA TYR A 26 -6.63 -42.40 4.18
C TYR A 26 -6.14 -43.06 2.91
N ASN A 27 -6.12 -44.38 2.93
CA ASN A 27 -5.87 -45.20 1.76
C ASN A 27 -7.16 -45.89 1.33
N LEU A 28 -7.70 -45.53 0.17
CA LEU A 28 -8.91 -46.13 -0.37
C LEU A 28 -8.56 -47.27 -1.33
N GLU A 29 -9.02 -48.48 -0.99
CA GLU A 29 -8.92 -49.69 -1.78
C GLU A 29 -10.32 -50.09 -2.28
N TRP A 30 -10.43 -50.53 -3.53
CA TRP A 30 -11.69 -51.00 -4.10
C TRP A 30 -11.47 -52.16 -5.06
N ASN A 31 -12.49 -53.01 -5.19
CA ASN A 31 -12.42 -54.21 -6.03
C ASN A 31 -12.83 -53.95 -7.48
N SER A 32 -13.79 -53.04 -7.71
CA SER A 32 -14.31 -52.72 -9.05
C SER A 32 -14.66 -51.24 -9.17
N THR A 33 -14.52 -50.66 -10.36
CA THR A 33 -14.92 -49.27 -10.62
C THR A 33 -16.43 -49.07 -10.55
N SER A 34 -17.22 -50.14 -10.70
CA SER A 34 -18.68 -50.10 -10.56
C SER A 34 -19.14 -49.65 -9.17
N PHE A 35 -18.30 -49.78 -8.13
CA PHE A 35 -18.57 -49.21 -6.81
C PHE A 35 -18.89 -47.71 -6.89
N PHE A 36 -18.17 -46.97 -7.75
CA PHE A 36 -18.34 -45.52 -7.90
C PHE A 36 -19.63 -45.11 -8.65
N ASP A 37 -20.41 -46.08 -9.15
CA ASP A 37 -21.73 -45.86 -9.78
C ASP A 37 -22.89 -46.07 -8.79
N SER A 38 -22.58 -46.45 -7.54
CA SER A 38 -23.57 -46.74 -6.50
C SER A 38 -24.36 -45.50 -6.08
N LYS A 39 -25.69 -45.63 -6.00
CA LYS A 39 -26.60 -44.58 -5.53
C LYS A 39 -26.78 -44.56 -4.02
N ILE A 40 -26.67 -45.72 -3.37
CA ILE A 40 -26.72 -45.86 -1.91
C ILE A 40 -25.36 -46.33 -1.42
N ILE A 41 -24.76 -45.60 -0.48
CA ILE A 41 -23.54 -46.05 0.20
C ILE A 41 -23.85 -46.40 1.64
N VAL A 42 -23.65 -47.68 1.98
CA VAL A 42 -23.68 -48.15 3.36
C VAL A 42 -22.29 -47.93 3.94
N THR A 43 -22.16 -47.10 4.97
CA THR A 43 -20.89 -46.87 5.68
C THR A 43 -20.82 -47.75 6.91
N MET A 44 -19.72 -48.47 7.06
CA MET A 44 -19.45 -49.35 8.21
C MET A 44 -18.10 -49.01 8.82
N LEU A 45 -18.04 -48.97 10.15
CA LEU A 45 -16.79 -48.75 10.88
C LEU A 45 -16.23 -50.08 11.34
N SER A 46 -14.94 -50.31 11.11
CA SER A 46 -14.21 -51.48 11.60
C SER A 46 -13.07 -51.04 12.51
N HIS A 47 -13.13 -51.45 13.78
CA HIS A 47 -12.09 -51.21 14.77
C HIS A 47 -11.81 -52.48 15.56
N ASN A 48 -10.74 -53.20 15.20
CA ASN A 48 -10.32 -54.46 15.82
C ASN A 48 -11.48 -55.47 15.97
N CYS A 49 -12.37 -55.54 14.97
CA CYS A 49 -13.56 -56.38 14.97
C CYS A 49 -13.22 -57.88 14.91
N GLY A 50 -14.07 -58.72 15.51
CA GLY A 50 -14.04 -60.19 15.40
C GLY A 50 -14.89 -60.72 14.24
N ASN A 51 -15.39 -61.96 14.37
CA ASN A 51 -16.20 -62.64 13.33
C ASN A 51 -17.59 -62.00 13.08
N GLU A 52 -18.02 -61.09 13.94
CA GLU A 52 -19.31 -60.41 13.88
C GLU A 52 -19.47 -59.53 12.64
N ILE A 53 -18.40 -58.87 12.17
CA ILE A 53 -18.41 -58.00 10.98
C ILE A 53 -18.84 -58.74 9.71
N SER A 54 -18.54 -60.04 9.62
CA SER A 54 -18.92 -60.87 8.49
C SER A 54 -20.43 -61.02 8.36
N ARG A 55 -21.18 -61.03 9.47
CA ARG A 55 -22.66 -61.05 9.44
C ARG A 55 -23.21 -59.73 8.92
N ALA A 56 -22.65 -58.62 9.38
CA ALA A 56 -23.01 -57.29 8.93
C ALA A 56 -22.77 -57.12 7.42
N ILE A 57 -21.57 -57.46 6.92
CA ILE A 57 -21.21 -57.44 5.49
C ILE A 57 -22.17 -58.31 4.69
N ASN A 58 -22.43 -59.55 5.11
CA ASN A 58 -23.36 -60.45 4.40
C ASN A 58 -24.78 -59.88 4.34
N SER A 59 -25.26 -59.22 5.41
CA SER A 59 -26.59 -58.62 5.43
C SER A 59 -26.73 -57.47 4.40
N VAL A 60 -25.64 -56.73 4.15
CA VAL A 60 -25.56 -55.67 3.14
C VAL A 60 -25.46 -56.28 1.74
N LEU A 61 -24.53 -57.19 1.50
CA LEU A 61 -24.34 -57.80 0.18
C LEU A 61 -25.54 -58.64 -0.27
N GLY A 62 -26.31 -59.18 0.68
CA GLY A 62 -27.52 -59.96 0.46
C GLY A 62 -28.81 -59.16 0.25
N GLN A 63 -28.73 -57.82 0.15
CA GLN A 63 -29.88 -56.99 -0.17
C GLN A 63 -30.41 -57.26 -1.59
N ASN A 64 -31.72 -57.41 -1.71
CA ASN A 64 -32.45 -57.56 -2.96
C ASN A 64 -33.06 -56.21 -3.34
N THR A 65 -32.35 -55.47 -4.18
CA THR A 65 -32.72 -54.12 -4.60
C THR A 65 -32.40 -53.92 -6.08
N ALA A 66 -33.21 -53.10 -6.76
CA ALA A 66 -32.94 -52.68 -8.14
C ALA A 66 -32.03 -51.43 -8.20
N VAL A 67 -31.66 -50.88 -7.04
CA VAL A 67 -30.83 -49.68 -6.90
C VAL A 67 -29.39 -50.11 -6.68
N GLU A 68 -28.47 -49.54 -7.46
CA GLU A 68 -27.03 -49.78 -7.27
C GLU A 68 -26.58 -49.29 -5.90
N PHE A 69 -25.91 -50.15 -5.14
CA PHE A 69 -25.42 -49.84 -3.80
C PHE A 69 -24.00 -50.35 -3.57
N GLY A 70 -23.28 -49.66 -2.68
CA GLY A 70 -21.92 -49.97 -2.29
C GLY A 70 -21.76 -50.01 -0.78
N LEU A 71 -20.80 -50.80 -0.30
CA LEU A 71 -20.38 -50.86 1.10
C LEU A 71 -19.00 -50.20 1.24
N LEU A 72 -18.95 -49.10 1.99
CA LEU A 72 -17.71 -48.42 2.34
C LEU A 72 -17.33 -48.76 3.79
N ILE A 73 -16.25 -49.52 3.96
CA ILE A 73 -15.71 -49.85 5.28
C ILE A 73 -14.61 -48.86 5.63
N ILE A 74 -14.75 -48.14 6.73
CA ILE A 74 -13.69 -47.31 7.31
C ILE A 74 -12.98 -48.15 8.36
N ASP A 75 -11.73 -48.51 8.08
CA ASP A 75 -10.93 -49.38 8.94
C ASP A 75 -9.80 -48.59 9.58
N ASP A 76 -9.89 -48.43 10.90
CA ASP A 76 -8.90 -47.75 11.72
C ASP A 76 -8.21 -48.73 12.70
N SER A 77 -8.34 -50.04 12.44
CA SER A 77 -7.78 -51.11 13.25
C SER A 77 -6.25 -51.12 13.23
N ASP A 78 -5.63 -51.40 14.38
CA ASP A 78 -4.18 -51.64 14.49
C ASP A 78 -3.78 -53.02 13.93
N SER A 79 -4.76 -53.91 13.73
CA SER A 79 -4.58 -55.28 13.23
C SER A 79 -5.45 -55.57 12.01
N ASN A 80 -4.85 -56.15 10.97
CA ASN A 80 -5.54 -56.63 9.77
C ASN A 80 -6.09 -58.06 9.93
N GLU A 81 -6.16 -58.61 11.14
CA GLU A 81 -6.59 -59.99 11.37
C GLU A 81 -8.00 -60.27 10.84
N TRP A 82 -8.95 -59.33 11.03
CA TRP A 82 -10.33 -59.46 10.55
C TRP A 82 -10.41 -59.54 9.01
N ARG A 83 -9.52 -58.83 8.29
CA ARG A 83 -9.45 -58.85 6.82
C ARG A 83 -9.06 -60.22 6.26
N ASN A 84 -8.32 -61.01 7.03
CA ASN A 84 -7.86 -62.34 6.62
C ASN A 84 -8.92 -63.43 6.85
N MET A 85 -9.90 -63.19 7.71
CA MET A 85 -10.89 -64.19 8.12
C MET A 85 -11.94 -64.47 7.03
N ASP A 86 -12.27 -63.48 6.19
CA ASP A 86 -13.28 -63.58 5.12
C ASP A 86 -12.82 -62.96 3.80
N SER A 87 -11.59 -63.27 3.39
CA SER A 87 -10.97 -62.72 2.18
C SER A 87 -11.79 -62.89 0.89
N GLY A 88 -12.66 -63.90 0.79
CA GLY A 88 -13.55 -64.08 -0.36
C GLY A 88 -14.72 -63.09 -0.44
N LEU A 89 -15.30 -62.71 0.72
CA LEU A 89 -16.38 -61.72 0.79
C LEU A 89 -15.86 -60.31 0.50
N LEU A 90 -14.66 -60.00 1.00
CA LEU A 90 -14.02 -58.71 0.79
C LEU A 90 -13.57 -58.45 -0.65
N GLN A 91 -13.71 -59.41 -1.57
CA GLN A 91 -13.46 -59.25 -3.02
C GLN A 91 -14.73 -58.91 -3.80
N ASP A 92 -15.89 -58.76 -3.16
CA ASP A 92 -17.12 -58.37 -3.84
C ASP A 92 -16.93 -57.00 -4.53
N PRO A 93 -17.33 -56.84 -5.82
CA PRO A 93 -17.14 -55.60 -6.57
C PRO A 93 -17.82 -54.36 -5.95
N ARG A 94 -18.77 -54.55 -5.01
CA ARG A 94 -19.48 -53.47 -4.32
C ARG A 94 -18.79 -52.98 -3.04
N ILE A 95 -17.63 -53.54 -2.67
CA ILE A 95 -16.91 -53.16 -1.45
C ILE A 95 -15.75 -52.21 -1.78
N ALA A 96 -15.62 -51.17 -0.95
CA ALA A 96 -14.42 -50.36 -0.82
C ALA A 96 -14.01 -50.25 0.65
N ILE A 97 -12.70 -50.18 0.90
CA ILE A 97 -12.11 -50.11 2.24
C ILE A 97 -11.22 -48.86 2.30
N ALA A 98 -11.52 -47.96 3.23
CA ALA A 98 -10.68 -46.81 3.54
C ALA A 98 -9.89 -47.10 4.82
N SER A 99 -8.59 -47.34 4.68
CA SER A 99 -7.68 -47.57 5.80
C SER A 99 -7.19 -46.23 6.36
N THR A 100 -7.29 -46.02 7.68
CA THR A 100 -6.84 -44.79 8.36
C THR A 100 -5.97 -45.12 9.57
N SER A 101 -5.27 -44.13 10.12
CA SER A 101 -4.77 -44.23 11.51
C SER A 101 -5.94 -44.33 12.49
N PRO A 102 -5.75 -44.78 13.74
CA PRO A 102 -6.83 -44.86 14.74
C PRO A 102 -7.59 -43.54 14.92
N LEU A 103 -8.92 -43.60 14.92
CA LEU A 103 -9.82 -42.44 15.01
C LEU A 103 -10.84 -42.61 16.14
N SER A 104 -11.47 -41.51 16.55
CA SER A 104 -12.72 -41.60 17.30
C SER A 104 -13.88 -42.03 16.38
N ILE A 105 -14.91 -42.62 16.97
CA ILE A 105 -16.13 -43.05 16.25
C ILE A 105 -16.71 -41.90 15.40
N SER A 106 -16.80 -40.70 15.97
CA SER A 106 -17.32 -39.52 15.26
C SER A 106 -16.46 -39.15 14.05
N GLN A 107 -15.13 -39.16 14.19
CA GLN A 107 -14.20 -38.88 13.09
C GLN A 107 -14.33 -39.90 11.98
N ALA A 108 -14.36 -41.20 12.31
CA ALA A 108 -14.47 -42.26 11.31
C ALA A 108 -15.77 -42.14 10.50
N ARG A 109 -16.91 -41.81 11.13
CA ARG A 109 -18.17 -41.54 10.40
C ARG A 109 -18.10 -40.30 9.52
N ASN A 110 -17.54 -39.22 10.04
CA ASN A 110 -17.38 -37.97 9.29
C ASN A 110 -16.46 -38.14 8.08
N ILE A 111 -15.40 -38.96 8.19
CA ILE A 111 -14.54 -39.34 7.06
C ILE A 111 -15.32 -40.16 6.03
N GLY A 112 -16.17 -41.08 6.46
CA GLY A 112 -17.08 -41.80 5.56
C GLY A 112 -17.94 -40.84 4.73
N HIS A 113 -18.60 -39.87 5.36
CA HIS A 113 -19.36 -38.83 4.66
C HIS A 113 -18.50 -38.06 3.66
N TYR A 114 -17.29 -37.69 4.07
CA TYR A 114 -16.33 -36.95 3.24
C TYR A 114 -15.91 -37.75 1.99
N ILE A 115 -15.54 -39.02 2.15
CA ILE A 115 -15.13 -39.90 1.05
C ILE A 115 -16.28 -40.05 0.05
N VAL A 116 -17.50 -40.32 0.53
CA VAL A 116 -18.67 -40.47 -0.36
C VAL A 116 -18.90 -39.19 -1.16
N LYS A 117 -18.99 -38.04 -0.49
CA LYS A 117 -19.23 -36.74 -1.13
C LYS A 117 -18.23 -36.45 -2.25
N ASN A 118 -16.95 -36.73 -2.04
CA ASN A 118 -15.88 -36.28 -2.93
C ASN A 118 -15.45 -37.32 -3.97
N ARG A 119 -15.60 -38.61 -3.67
CA ARG A 119 -15.14 -39.69 -4.55
C ARG A 119 -16.27 -40.40 -5.28
N ILE A 120 -17.50 -40.36 -4.76
CA ILE A 120 -18.64 -41.10 -5.29
C ILE A 120 -19.74 -40.12 -5.73
N LYS A 121 -19.54 -39.46 -6.87
CA LYS A 121 -20.46 -38.42 -7.38
C LYS A 121 -21.86 -38.94 -7.72
N SER A 122 -22.01 -40.24 -7.96
CA SER A 122 -23.29 -40.92 -8.23
C SER A 122 -24.12 -41.18 -6.97
N ALA A 123 -23.50 -41.14 -5.78
CA ALA A 123 -24.17 -41.43 -4.52
C ALA A 123 -25.24 -40.37 -4.23
N GLU A 124 -26.46 -40.82 -3.99
CA GLU A 124 -27.59 -39.98 -3.61
C GLU A 124 -27.81 -40.01 -2.10
N TRP A 125 -27.59 -41.17 -1.46
CA TRP A 125 -27.86 -41.38 -0.04
C TRP A 125 -26.75 -42.18 0.65
N ILE A 126 -26.49 -41.83 1.90
CA ILE A 126 -25.56 -42.47 2.82
C ILE A 126 -26.37 -43.01 3.99
N CYS A 127 -26.19 -44.27 4.35
CA CYS A 127 -26.74 -44.85 5.56
C CYS A 127 -25.64 -45.62 6.30
N ARG A 128 -25.73 -45.74 7.62
CA ARG A 128 -24.73 -46.48 8.40
C ARG A 128 -25.22 -47.85 8.82
N LEU A 129 -24.29 -48.79 8.98
CA LEU A 129 -24.52 -50.05 9.68
C LEU A 129 -23.30 -50.30 10.56
N ASP A 130 -23.50 -50.49 11.86
CA ASP A 130 -22.40 -50.81 12.77
C ASP A 130 -21.94 -52.27 12.51
N ALA A 131 -20.66 -52.58 12.75
CA ALA A 131 -20.07 -53.87 12.37
C ALA A 131 -20.65 -55.08 13.14
N ASP A 132 -21.38 -54.85 14.22
CA ASP A 132 -22.07 -55.85 15.03
C ASP A 132 -23.59 -55.92 14.80
N ASP A 133 -24.12 -55.15 13.84
CA ASP A 133 -25.53 -55.11 13.45
C ASP A 133 -25.79 -55.75 12.08
N GLU A 134 -27.05 -56.15 11.82
CA GLU A 134 -27.52 -56.63 10.52
C GLU A 134 -28.62 -55.72 9.97
N LEU A 135 -28.79 -55.64 8.65
CA LEU A 135 -29.99 -55.05 8.07
C LEU A 135 -31.25 -55.83 8.49
N ALA A 136 -32.35 -55.12 8.75
CA ALA A 136 -33.58 -55.67 9.33
C ALA A 136 -34.21 -56.77 8.47
N SER A 137 -34.08 -56.65 7.13
CA SER A 137 -34.57 -57.62 6.15
C SER A 137 -33.69 -57.61 4.90
N THR A 138 -33.92 -58.55 3.97
CA THR A 138 -33.25 -58.56 2.65
C THR A 138 -33.71 -57.43 1.72
N ASN A 139 -34.75 -56.68 2.05
CA ASN A 139 -35.28 -55.60 1.20
C ASN A 139 -35.14 -54.21 1.86
N SER A 140 -34.43 -54.09 2.98
CA SER A 140 -34.36 -52.86 3.78
C SER A 140 -33.88 -51.65 2.96
N LEU A 141 -32.85 -51.80 2.13
CA LEU A 141 -32.36 -50.69 1.29
C LEU A 141 -33.40 -50.26 0.23
N GLU A 142 -34.02 -51.23 -0.47
CA GLU A 142 -35.03 -50.97 -1.51
C GLU A 142 -36.26 -50.27 -0.93
N GLU A 143 -36.77 -50.76 0.19
CA GLU A 143 -37.98 -50.24 0.83
C GLU A 143 -37.79 -48.83 1.36
N ILE A 144 -36.65 -48.54 1.99
CA ILE A 144 -36.34 -47.20 2.52
C ILE A 144 -36.10 -46.23 1.36
N TYR A 145 -35.26 -46.60 0.39
CA TYR A 145 -34.96 -45.74 -0.76
C TYR A 145 -36.20 -45.42 -1.58
N SER A 146 -37.06 -46.40 -1.83
CA SER A 146 -38.33 -46.20 -2.55
C SER A 146 -39.27 -45.25 -1.82
N GLU A 147 -39.28 -45.25 -0.49
CA GLU A 147 -40.12 -44.35 0.30
C GLU A 147 -39.57 -42.92 0.29
N ILE A 148 -38.25 -42.78 0.44
CA ILE A 148 -37.57 -41.48 0.34
C ILE A 148 -37.78 -40.86 -1.05
N LYS A 149 -37.75 -41.67 -2.12
CA LYS A 149 -37.98 -41.20 -3.50
C LYS A 149 -39.38 -40.64 -3.78
N LYS A 150 -40.36 -40.93 -2.93
CA LYS A 150 -41.71 -40.33 -3.02
C LYS A 150 -41.77 -38.95 -2.38
N CYS A 151 -40.76 -38.59 -1.60
CA CYS A 151 -40.68 -37.31 -0.90
C CYS A 151 -40.19 -36.19 -1.82
N ASP A 152 -40.31 -34.96 -1.34
CA ASP A 152 -39.81 -33.76 -2.02
C ASP A 152 -38.26 -33.78 -2.13
N ASP A 153 -37.71 -33.22 -3.21
CA ASP A 153 -36.26 -33.07 -3.43
C ASP A 153 -35.56 -32.23 -2.34
N ASN A 154 -36.34 -31.44 -1.60
CA ASN A 154 -35.93 -30.65 -0.45
C ASN A 154 -35.45 -31.54 0.71
N ILE A 155 -35.92 -32.78 0.82
CA ILE A 155 -35.53 -33.70 1.89
C ILE A 155 -34.04 -34.05 1.78
N LYS A 156 -33.31 -33.85 2.88
CA LYS A 156 -31.87 -34.06 3.02
C LYS A 156 -31.50 -35.17 4.00
N TRP A 157 -32.42 -35.60 4.86
CA TRP A 157 -32.21 -36.73 5.76
C TRP A 157 -33.51 -37.50 6.00
N ALA A 158 -33.38 -38.78 6.31
CA ALA A 158 -34.52 -39.65 6.63
C ALA A 158 -34.18 -40.55 7.82
N LEU A 159 -35.18 -40.85 8.66
CA LEU A 159 -34.99 -41.66 9.86
C LEU A 159 -35.99 -42.80 9.89
N SER A 160 -35.51 -44.04 9.94
CA SER A 160 -36.33 -45.24 10.08
C SER A 160 -36.17 -45.88 11.47
N GLY A 161 -36.92 -46.94 11.76
CA GLY A 161 -36.80 -47.68 13.02
C GLY A 161 -35.80 -48.84 12.98
N ASN A 162 -35.66 -49.52 14.11
CA ASN A 162 -34.92 -50.77 14.24
C ASN A 162 -35.63 -51.76 15.17
N THR A 163 -35.39 -53.05 14.95
CA THR A 163 -35.65 -54.06 15.99
C THR A 163 -34.48 -54.10 16.97
N VAL A 164 -34.68 -54.69 18.14
CA VAL A 164 -33.65 -54.78 19.18
C VAL A 164 -33.38 -56.25 19.51
N GLU A 165 -32.11 -56.65 19.51
CA GLU A 165 -31.64 -58.00 19.82
C GLU A 165 -30.74 -57.95 21.07
N GLU A 166 -30.83 -58.93 21.95
CA GLU A 166 -29.95 -59.09 23.10
C GLU A 166 -29.49 -60.54 23.17
N ASN A 167 -28.18 -60.78 23.17
CA ASN A 167 -27.55 -62.11 23.21
C ASN A 167 -28.04 -63.07 22.10
N GLY A 168 -28.34 -62.58 20.90
CA GLY A 168 -28.83 -63.41 19.80
C GLY A 168 -30.36 -63.60 19.75
N GLU A 169 -31.11 -63.05 20.72
CA GLU A 169 -32.58 -63.14 20.76
C GLU A 169 -33.26 -61.79 20.49
N LEU A 170 -34.19 -61.78 19.53
CA LEU A 170 -34.98 -60.60 19.20
C LEU A 170 -35.95 -60.25 20.34
N LEU A 171 -35.81 -59.05 20.89
CA LEU A 171 -36.72 -58.52 21.89
C LEU A 171 -38.05 -58.11 21.25
N LYS A 172 -39.16 -58.18 22.00
CA LYS A 172 -40.49 -57.65 21.57
C LYS A 172 -40.53 -56.12 21.40
N ARG A 173 -39.41 -55.45 21.66
CA ARG A 173 -39.29 -54.01 21.64
C ARG A 173 -38.76 -53.57 20.28
N ILE A 174 -39.53 -52.70 19.62
CA ILE A 174 -39.12 -52.03 18.38
C ILE A 174 -38.91 -50.56 18.70
N ASN A 175 -37.83 -49.98 18.18
CA ASN A 175 -37.55 -48.55 18.29
C ASN A 175 -37.98 -47.86 17.00
N PHE A 176 -39.22 -47.39 16.95
CA PHE A 176 -39.79 -46.74 15.76
C PHE A 176 -39.33 -45.28 15.63
N ALA A 177 -39.14 -44.83 14.39
CA ALA A 177 -39.17 -43.42 14.03
C ALA A 177 -40.62 -42.92 13.96
N ASP A 178 -41.33 -42.96 15.09
CA ASP A 178 -42.77 -42.70 15.15
C ASP A 178 -43.11 -41.23 14.85
N SER A 179 -44.35 -40.97 14.39
CA SER A 179 -44.79 -39.63 14.00
C SER A 179 -44.85 -38.61 15.15
N LYS A 180 -44.69 -38.99 16.41
CA LYS A 180 -44.63 -38.02 17.51
C LYS A 180 -43.26 -37.35 17.57
N LEU A 181 -42.24 -37.90 16.91
CA LEU A 181 -40.93 -37.25 16.81
C LEU A 181 -40.97 -35.95 15.97
N TYR A 182 -42.08 -35.65 15.28
CA TYR A 182 -42.34 -34.31 14.72
C TYR A 182 -42.56 -33.24 15.81
N GLU A 183 -42.96 -33.63 17.03
CA GLU A 183 -43.23 -32.71 18.14
C GLU A 183 -41.96 -32.52 18.98
N LYS A 184 -41.46 -31.27 19.06
CA LYS A 184 -40.23 -30.94 19.81
C LYS A 184 -40.34 -31.35 21.28
N GLU A 185 -41.49 -31.17 21.90
CA GLU A 185 -41.75 -31.53 23.30
C GLU A 185 -41.62 -33.05 23.52
N TYR A 186 -42.03 -33.87 22.56
CA TYR A 186 -41.90 -35.31 22.64
C TYR A 186 -40.43 -35.75 22.52
N VAL A 187 -39.67 -35.12 21.62
CA VAL A 187 -38.22 -35.35 21.49
C VAL A 187 -37.51 -34.99 22.81
N ILE A 188 -37.78 -33.82 23.40
CA ILE A 188 -37.20 -33.42 24.69
C ILE A 188 -37.56 -34.42 25.79
N LYS A 189 -38.82 -34.90 25.83
CA LYS A 189 -39.23 -35.93 26.80
C LYS A 189 -38.48 -37.26 26.61
N ARG A 190 -38.22 -37.69 25.38
CA ARG A 190 -37.40 -38.87 25.06
C ARG A 190 -35.98 -38.69 25.57
N LEU A 191 -35.37 -37.53 25.32
CA LEU A 191 -34.03 -37.20 25.81
C LEU A 191 -33.96 -37.14 27.35
N MET A 192 -34.99 -36.62 28.02
CA MET A 192 -35.08 -36.63 29.49
C MET A 192 -35.11 -38.07 30.04
N LEU A 193 -35.87 -38.97 29.41
CA LEU A 193 -35.93 -40.38 29.80
C LEU A 193 -34.57 -41.07 29.59
N MET A 194 -33.92 -40.78 28.46
CA MET A 194 -32.59 -41.27 28.14
C MET A 194 -31.53 -40.77 29.15
N ALA A 195 -31.59 -39.50 29.57
CA ALA A 195 -30.75 -38.92 30.61
C ALA A 195 -30.96 -39.56 32.00
N LYS A 196 -32.12 -40.18 32.23
CA LYS A 196 -32.45 -40.97 33.44
C LYS A 196 -32.10 -42.46 33.32
N GLY A 197 -31.48 -42.86 32.20
CA GLY A 197 -31.11 -44.25 31.92
C GLY A 197 -32.28 -45.15 31.52
N ASP A 198 -33.45 -44.59 31.17
CA ASP A 198 -34.59 -45.38 30.67
C ASP A 198 -34.37 -45.73 29.19
N PRO A 199 -34.22 -47.01 28.84
CA PRO A 199 -33.96 -47.42 27.46
C PRO A 199 -35.05 -46.94 26.50
N ARG A 200 -36.30 -46.77 26.94
CA ARG A 200 -37.42 -46.27 26.10
C ARG A 200 -37.21 -44.85 25.59
N GLY A 201 -36.25 -44.10 26.16
CA GLY A 201 -35.84 -42.79 25.68
C GLY A 201 -34.99 -42.82 24.41
N GLU A 202 -34.21 -43.87 24.19
CA GLU A 202 -33.19 -43.98 23.11
C GLU A 202 -33.79 -43.72 21.72
N LEU A 203 -33.31 -42.71 21.00
CA LEU A 203 -33.77 -42.41 19.63
C LEU A 203 -33.34 -43.53 18.65
N PRO A 204 -34.03 -43.74 17.51
CA PRO A 204 -33.62 -44.75 16.51
C PRO A 204 -32.44 -44.25 15.65
N SER A 205 -31.38 -43.74 16.30
CA SER A 205 -30.31 -42.94 15.68
C SER A 205 -29.31 -43.71 14.82
N CYS A 206 -29.26 -45.04 14.93
CA CYS A 206 -28.50 -45.90 14.03
C CYS A 206 -29.07 -46.05 12.63
N ASN A 207 -30.29 -45.55 12.43
CA ASN A 207 -31.05 -45.74 11.20
C ASN A 207 -31.18 -44.44 10.40
N LEU A 208 -30.23 -43.52 10.57
CA LEU A 208 -30.20 -42.24 9.87
C LEU A 208 -29.67 -42.42 8.44
N TRP A 209 -30.44 -41.93 7.49
CA TRP A 209 -30.08 -41.79 6.08
C TRP A 209 -29.84 -40.32 5.77
N ILE A 210 -28.73 -40.02 5.09
CA ILE A 210 -28.24 -38.67 4.83
C ILE A 210 -28.05 -38.52 3.33
N LYS A 211 -28.61 -37.47 2.73
CA LYS A 211 -28.41 -37.16 1.32
C LYS A 211 -26.95 -36.80 1.08
N SER A 212 -26.35 -37.37 0.05
CA SER A 212 -24.94 -37.09 -0.29
C SER A 212 -24.73 -35.59 -0.47
N GLY A 213 -23.70 -35.05 0.18
CA GLY A 213 -23.38 -33.62 0.20
C GLY A 213 -24.13 -32.77 1.24
N PHE A 214 -25.14 -33.31 1.95
CA PHE A 214 -25.75 -32.64 3.09
C PHE A 214 -24.79 -32.60 4.29
N LYS A 215 -24.65 -31.44 4.94
CA LYS A 215 -23.67 -31.20 6.00
C LYS A 215 -24.17 -31.71 7.37
N ALA A 216 -24.27 -33.03 7.50
CA ALA A 216 -24.56 -33.69 8.77
C ALA A 216 -23.25 -34.21 9.40
N VAL A 217 -22.80 -33.56 10.48
CA VAL A 217 -21.55 -33.86 11.18
C VAL A 217 -21.84 -34.55 12.50
N TYR A 218 -21.22 -35.70 12.76
CA TYR A 218 -21.25 -36.34 14.07
C TYR A 218 -20.34 -35.57 15.04
N PRO A 219 -20.86 -35.08 16.19
CA PRO A 219 -20.05 -34.36 17.16
C PRO A 219 -19.15 -35.32 17.93
N GLN A 220 -17.87 -34.99 18.07
CA GLN A 220 -16.98 -35.71 18.98
C GLN A 220 -17.40 -35.47 20.45
N VAL A 221 -18.14 -36.43 20.97
CA VAL A 221 -18.56 -36.54 22.37
C VAL A 221 -18.17 -37.91 22.92
N GLU A 222 -18.16 -38.06 24.24
CA GLU A 222 -17.73 -39.30 24.92
C GLU A 222 -18.58 -40.53 24.57
N SER A 223 -19.85 -40.35 24.20
CA SER A 223 -20.78 -41.43 23.85
C SER A 223 -22.03 -40.88 23.15
N ALA A 224 -22.72 -41.70 22.36
CA ALA A 224 -24.03 -41.41 21.77
C ALA A 224 -24.03 -40.28 20.72
N GLU A 225 -22.92 -40.06 20.02
CA GLU A 225 -22.74 -39.05 18.97
C GLU A 225 -23.82 -39.08 17.87
N ASP A 226 -24.39 -40.24 17.61
CA ASP A 226 -25.53 -40.44 16.71
C ASP A 226 -26.83 -39.88 17.26
N HIS A 227 -27.12 -40.12 18.54
CA HIS A 227 -28.27 -39.54 19.23
C HIS A 227 -28.16 -38.02 19.26
N TRP A 228 -26.95 -37.48 19.45
CA TRP A 228 -26.69 -36.05 19.38
C TRP A 228 -27.06 -35.47 18.01
N LEU A 229 -26.56 -36.07 16.93
CA LEU A 229 -26.89 -35.65 15.56
C LEU A 229 -28.40 -35.75 15.28
N VAL A 230 -29.02 -36.89 15.58
CA VAL A 230 -30.45 -37.11 15.29
C VAL A 230 -31.34 -36.20 16.13
N ALA A 231 -31.02 -35.96 17.40
CA ALA A 231 -31.75 -35.01 18.22
C ALA A 231 -31.67 -33.59 17.64
N HIS A 232 -30.49 -33.16 17.18
CA HIS A 232 -30.32 -31.85 16.56
C HIS A 232 -31.12 -31.72 15.26
N LEU A 233 -31.10 -32.75 14.40
CA LEU A 233 -31.89 -32.79 13.16
C LEU A 233 -33.40 -32.70 13.45
N LEU A 234 -33.89 -33.48 14.41
CA LEU A 234 -35.30 -33.48 14.83
C LEU A 234 -35.75 -32.14 15.40
N LEU A 235 -34.91 -31.46 16.18
CA LEU A 235 -35.27 -30.23 16.88
C LEU A 235 -35.11 -28.97 16.03
N ASN A 236 -34.11 -28.94 15.15
CA ASN A 236 -33.69 -27.74 14.42
C ASN A 236 -33.85 -27.82 12.90
N GLN A 237 -33.91 -29.02 12.31
CA GLN A 237 -33.89 -29.22 10.85
C GLN A 237 -34.95 -30.22 10.36
N MET A 238 -36.11 -30.25 11.03
CA MET A 238 -37.21 -31.17 10.70
C MET A 238 -37.82 -30.91 9.32
N ASP A 239 -37.81 -29.66 8.85
CA ASP A 239 -38.36 -29.27 7.54
C ASP A 239 -37.57 -29.87 6.36
N GLU A 240 -36.32 -30.28 6.59
CA GLU A 240 -35.46 -30.96 5.61
C GLU A 240 -35.45 -32.49 5.82
N GLY A 241 -36.27 -33.01 6.75
CA GLY A 241 -36.26 -34.39 7.21
C GLY A 241 -37.55 -35.15 6.98
N VAL A 242 -37.46 -36.48 6.92
CA VAL A 242 -38.64 -37.36 6.89
C VAL A 242 -38.51 -38.53 7.86
N LEU A 243 -39.60 -38.84 8.56
CA LEU A 243 -39.70 -40.02 9.42
C LEU A 243 -40.35 -41.18 8.66
N LEU A 244 -39.78 -42.37 8.80
CA LEU A 244 -40.26 -43.59 8.15
C LEU A 244 -40.74 -44.58 9.23
N PRO A 245 -41.92 -44.34 9.85
CA PRO A 245 -42.38 -45.06 11.03
C PRO A 245 -42.61 -46.56 10.79
N GLU A 246 -42.92 -46.96 9.55
CA GLU A 246 -43.19 -48.35 9.19
C GLU A 246 -41.97 -49.08 8.59
N LYS A 247 -40.83 -48.39 8.46
CA LYS A 247 -39.61 -48.96 7.86
C LYS A 247 -38.58 -49.29 8.93
N LEU A 248 -37.91 -50.41 8.76
CA LEU A 248 -36.87 -50.91 9.66
C LEU A 248 -35.55 -51.05 8.90
N HIS A 249 -34.51 -50.38 9.40
CA HIS A 249 -33.18 -50.38 8.79
C HIS A 249 -32.31 -51.50 9.32
N ALA A 250 -32.12 -51.57 10.64
CA ALA A 250 -31.25 -52.55 11.27
C ALA A 250 -31.96 -53.44 12.32
N LYS A 251 -31.35 -54.60 12.59
CA LYS A 251 -31.50 -55.36 13.83
C LYS A 251 -30.36 -54.91 14.75
N TYR A 252 -30.71 -54.13 15.77
CA TYR A 252 -29.74 -53.48 16.65
C TYR A 252 -29.37 -54.37 17.84
N THR A 253 -28.09 -54.64 18.04
CA THR A 253 -27.59 -55.54 19.09
C THR A 253 -27.27 -54.78 20.40
N LEU A 254 -27.87 -55.18 21.52
CA LEU A 254 -27.61 -54.61 22.86
C LEU A 254 -26.35 -55.17 23.55
N SER A 255 -25.81 -56.28 23.04
CA SER A 255 -24.65 -57.00 23.59
C SER A 255 -23.30 -56.56 22.97
N GLY A 256 -23.24 -55.38 22.35
CA GLY A 256 -22.01 -54.86 21.72
C GLY A 256 -20.95 -54.44 22.74
N GLY A 257 -19.69 -54.82 22.51
CA GLY A 257 -18.58 -54.64 23.46
C GLY A 257 -18.25 -53.18 23.82
N VAL A 258 -18.54 -52.22 22.93
CA VAL A 258 -18.33 -50.78 23.17
C VAL A 258 -19.40 -50.22 24.14
N THR A 259 -20.64 -50.70 24.04
CA THR A 259 -21.76 -50.27 24.91
C THR A 259 -21.59 -50.80 26.33
N GLU A 260 -21.03 -52.00 26.51
CA GLU A 260 -20.69 -52.54 27.83
C GLU A 260 -19.55 -51.76 28.49
N LYS A 261 -18.46 -51.47 27.77
CA LYS A 261 -17.32 -50.69 28.27
C LYS A 261 -17.68 -49.26 28.70
N ASN A 262 -18.56 -48.59 27.95
CA ASN A 262 -19.03 -47.23 28.29
C ASN A 262 -20.00 -47.18 29.49
N ARG A 263 -20.71 -48.27 29.77
CA ARG A 263 -21.54 -48.40 30.98
C ARG A 263 -20.70 -48.54 32.25
N GLU A 264 -19.49 -49.11 32.15
CA GLU A 264 -18.55 -49.24 33.27
C GLU A 264 -17.89 -47.90 33.68
N THR A 265 -17.77 -46.91 32.76
CA THR A 265 -17.00 -45.67 32.97
C THR A 265 -17.82 -44.43 33.37
N LYS A 266 -19.14 -44.55 33.60
CA LYS A 266 -20.10 -43.42 33.83
C LYS A 266 -20.23 -42.39 32.69
N GLN A 267 -19.39 -42.44 31.65
CA GLN A 267 -19.45 -41.57 30.46
C GLN A 267 -20.78 -41.68 29.72
N PHE A 268 -21.38 -42.88 29.72
CA PHE A 268 -22.69 -43.17 29.12
C PHE A 268 -23.82 -42.29 29.68
N GLU A 269 -23.88 -42.08 31.00
CA GLU A 269 -24.90 -41.26 31.64
C GLU A 269 -24.65 -39.77 31.46
N THR A 270 -23.38 -39.34 31.53
CA THR A 270 -22.99 -37.93 31.41
C THR A 270 -23.34 -37.36 30.04
N SER A 271 -22.99 -38.05 28.95
CA SER A 271 -23.30 -37.58 27.59
C SER A 271 -24.80 -37.39 27.36
N ARG A 272 -25.64 -38.32 27.85
CA ARG A 272 -27.11 -38.25 27.73
C ARG A 272 -27.72 -37.10 28.53
N LYS A 273 -27.17 -36.79 29.72
CA LYS A 273 -27.56 -35.61 30.50
C LYS A 273 -27.20 -34.31 29.78
N LEU A 274 -25.97 -34.22 29.26
CA LEU A 274 -25.49 -33.07 28.48
C LEU A 274 -26.33 -32.85 27.22
N LEU A 275 -26.70 -33.92 26.51
CA LEU A 275 -27.59 -33.83 25.34
C LEU A 275 -28.96 -33.27 25.73
N HIS A 276 -29.56 -33.75 26.82
CA HIS A 276 -30.84 -33.23 27.29
C HIS A 276 -30.75 -31.74 27.68
N HIS A 277 -29.71 -31.33 28.42
CA HIS A 277 -29.50 -29.91 28.76
C HIS A 277 -29.33 -29.05 27.50
N SER A 278 -28.54 -29.52 26.54
CA SER A 278 -28.28 -28.82 25.27
C SER A 278 -29.53 -28.71 24.40
N ALA A 279 -30.34 -29.78 24.36
CA ALA A 279 -31.58 -29.81 23.60
C ALA A 279 -32.63 -28.82 24.13
N ILE A 280 -32.71 -28.63 25.46
CA ILE A 280 -33.56 -27.58 26.05
C ILE A 280 -33.12 -26.21 25.52
N TYR A 281 -31.81 -25.94 25.53
CA TYR A 281 -31.27 -24.70 24.98
C TYR A 281 -31.61 -24.52 23.49
N TRP A 282 -31.48 -25.54 22.65
CA TRP A 282 -31.79 -25.42 21.21
C TRP A 282 -33.27 -25.07 20.95
N VAL A 283 -34.18 -25.47 21.84
CA VAL A 283 -35.62 -25.18 21.70
C VAL A 283 -35.99 -23.85 22.34
N GLU A 284 -35.49 -23.57 23.54
CA GLU A 284 -35.91 -22.40 24.33
C GLU A 284 -35.05 -21.16 24.09
N ASN A 285 -33.84 -21.32 23.53
CA ASN A 285 -32.82 -20.29 23.34
C ASN A 285 -32.50 -19.52 24.63
N ARG A 286 -32.49 -20.23 25.77
CA ARG A 286 -32.18 -19.69 27.10
C ARG A 286 -31.05 -20.48 27.74
N LEU A 287 -29.98 -19.78 28.12
CA LEU A 287 -28.87 -20.37 28.84
C LEU A 287 -29.23 -20.57 30.31
N ASN A 288 -28.80 -21.69 30.88
CA ASN A 288 -28.78 -21.91 32.31
C ASN A 288 -27.33 -21.92 32.77
N GLU A 289 -26.94 -20.92 33.56
CA GLU A 289 -25.55 -20.67 33.97
C GLU A 289 -24.96 -21.82 34.80
N GLU A 290 -25.80 -22.58 35.50
CA GLU A 290 -25.39 -23.72 36.35
C GLU A 290 -25.13 -25.01 35.55
N LEU A 291 -25.57 -25.07 34.29
CA LEU A 291 -25.49 -26.28 33.47
C LEU A 291 -24.42 -26.13 32.39
N GLU A 292 -23.69 -27.22 32.12
CA GLU A 292 -22.87 -27.32 30.91
C GLU A 292 -23.78 -27.60 29.71
N ILE A 293 -23.72 -26.73 28.69
CA ILE A 293 -24.61 -26.71 27.53
C ILE A 293 -23.77 -26.67 26.25
N CYS A 294 -24.03 -27.59 25.32
CA CYS A 294 -23.47 -27.51 23.97
C CYS A 294 -24.32 -26.57 23.11
N LEU A 295 -23.76 -25.43 22.73
CA LEU A 295 -24.44 -24.45 21.89
C LEU A 295 -24.60 -24.95 20.45
N GLY A 296 -23.66 -25.78 20.00
CA GLY A 296 -23.65 -26.38 18.68
C GLY A 296 -22.30 -26.96 18.33
N TRP A 297 -22.19 -27.55 17.14
CA TRP A 297 -20.95 -28.06 16.62
C TRP A 297 -20.89 -27.94 15.11
N GLY A 298 -19.67 -27.97 14.60
CA GLY A 298 -19.41 -28.06 13.19
C GLY A 298 -18.36 -29.10 12.94
N SER A 299 -17.82 -29.07 11.73
CA SER A 299 -16.77 -29.98 11.32
C SER A 299 -15.52 -29.82 12.21
N GLU A 300 -15.20 -28.60 12.69
CA GLU A 300 -13.99 -28.33 13.49
C GLU A 300 -14.06 -28.82 14.93
N GLY A 301 -15.25 -28.95 15.51
CA GLY A 301 -15.38 -29.13 16.94
C GLY A 301 -16.75 -28.76 17.48
N THR A 302 -16.87 -28.91 18.80
CA THR A 302 -18.07 -28.63 19.59
C THR A 302 -17.87 -27.35 20.41
N VAL A 303 -18.91 -26.54 20.57
CA VAL A 303 -18.88 -25.29 21.35
C VAL A 303 -19.74 -25.46 22.60
N TRP A 304 -19.10 -25.36 23.75
CA TRP A 304 -19.72 -25.55 25.06
C TRP A 304 -19.78 -24.23 25.81
N TYR A 305 -20.85 -24.06 26.59
CA TYR A 305 -21.04 -22.98 27.55
C TYR A 305 -21.12 -23.57 28.96
N HIS A 306 -20.41 -22.97 29.90
CA HIS A 306 -20.52 -23.28 31.32
C HIS A 306 -20.05 -22.08 32.17
N GLU A 307 -20.85 -21.65 33.16
CA GLU A 307 -20.51 -20.58 34.11
C GLU A 307 -19.93 -19.31 33.45
N GLY A 308 -20.59 -18.80 32.40
CA GLY A 308 -20.16 -17.58 31.69
C GLY A 308 -18.97 -17.76 30.72
N MET A 309 -18.43 -18.98 30.58
CA MET A 309 -17.31 -19.28 29.69
C MET A 309 -17.76 -20.11 28.49
N LEU A 310 -17.26 -19.75 27.31
CA LEU A 310 -17.30 -20.57 26.11
C LEU A 310 -16.03 -21.41 25.98
N THR A 311 -16.19 -22.68 25.63
CA THR A 311 -15.10 -23.60 25.30
C THR A 311 -15.37 -24.25 23.94
N LYS A 312 -14.59 -23.90 22.91
CA LYS A 312 -14.57 -24.66 21.65
C LYS A 312 -13.59 -25.82 21.79
N ARG A 313 -14.12 -27.03 21.84
CA ARG A 313 -13.35 -28.29 21.87
C ARG A 313 -13.17 -28.79 20.44
N PHE A 314 -11.94 -28.75 19.94
CA PHE A 314 -11.63 -29.17 18.57
C PHE A 314 -11.72 -30.68 18.42
N HIS A 315 -12.11 -31.17 17.24
CA HIS A 315 -11.93 -32.59 16.96
C HIS A 315 -10.43 -32.90 16.90
N SER A 316 -10.05 -34.10 17.36
CA SER A 316 -8.63 -34.50 17.43
C SER A 316 -7.96 -34.36 16.06
N LEU A 317 -6.69 -33.94 16.03
CA LEU A 317 -5.85 -33.74 14.83
C LEU A 317 -6.33 -32.64 13.85
N ILE A 318 -7.43 -31.91 14.13
CA ILE A 318 -7.90 -30.84 13.21
C ILE A 318 -7.03 -29.59 13.27
N ILE A 319 -6.69 -29.13 14.48
CA ILE A 319 -5.86 -27.95 14.70
C ILE A 319 -4.49 -28.38 15.25
N THR A 320 -3.42 -27.83 14.70
CA THR A 320 -2.04 -28.22 15.02
C THR A 320 -1.41 -27.31 16.06
N ASP A 321 -0.39 -27.79 16.75
CA ASP A 321 0.36 -27.01 17.74
C ASP A 321 0.95 -25.73 17.14
N ASN A 322 1.49 -25.79 15.92
CA ASN A 322 2.02 -24.62 15.21
C ASN A 322 0.93 -23.57 14.94
N HIS A 323 -0.28 -24.01 14.56
CA HIS A 323 -1.38 -23.10 14.28
C HIS A 323 -1.89 -22.42 15.56
N VAL A 324 -1.98 -23.17 16.66
CA VAL A 324 -2.29 -22.61 17.99
C VAL A 324 -1.19 -21.66 18.46
N GLY A 325 0.09 -22.01 18.24
CA GLY A 325 1.24 -21.15 18.52
C GLY A 325 1.10 -19.79 17.84
N TRP A 326 0.90 -19.79 16.52
CA TRP A 326 0.66 -18.56 15.75
C TRP A 326 -0.56 -17.77 16.25
N LEU A 327 -1.71 -18.41 16.48
CA LEU A 327 -2.92 -17.73 16.98
C LEU A 327 -2.72 -17.07 18.36
N ARG A 328 -1.81 -17.60 19.19
CA ARG A 328 -1.47 -16.99 20.50
C ARG A 328 -0.66 -15.71 20.36
N GLU A 329 0.16 -15.61 19.33
CA GLU A 329 1.04 -14.46 19.06
C GLU A 329 0.27 -13.24 18.52
N ILE A 330 -0.95 -13.43 18.03
CA ILE A 330 -1.78 -12.34 17.53
C ILE A 330 -2.28 -11.50 18.70
N ASP A 331 -1.81 -10.26 18.79
CA ASP A 331 -2.15 -9.36 19.88
C ASP A 331 -3.64 -8.98 19.88
N SER A 332 -4.13 -8.51 18.73
CA SER A 332 -5.50 -8.05 18.54
C SER A 332 -5.96 -8.30 17.10
N PHE A 333 -7.17 -8.84 16.94
CA PHE A 333 -7.83 -9.11 15.66
C PHE A 333 -9.35 -9.16 15.90
N PRO A 334 -10.20 -9.10 14.86
CA PRO A 334 -11.65 -8.92 15.04
C PRO A 334 -12.37 -10.24 15.40
N ALA A 335 -11.89 -10.94 16.43
CA ALA A 335 -12.47 -12.16 16.99
C ALA A 335 -12.11 -12.31 18.48
N PRO A 336 -12.73 -13.25 19.23
CA PRO A 336 -12.33 -13.53 20.60
C PRO A 336 -10.85 -13.94 20.71
N LYS A 337 -10.16 -13.48 21.75
CA LYS A 337 -8.82 -13.97 22.10
C LYS A 337 -8.95 -15.09 23.15
N PRO A 338 -8.83 -16.37 22.75
CA PRO A 338 -9.04 -17.46 23.69
C PRO A 338 -7.78 -17.80 24.50
N GLU A 339 -8.00 -18.36 25.68
CA GLU A 339 -7.03 -19.21 26.36
C GLU A 339 -7.02 -20.59 25.69
N TRP A 340 -5.86 -21.02 25.21
CA TRP A 340 -5.70 -22.31 24.55
C TRP A 340 -5.17 -23.37 25.52
N VAL A 341 -5.89 -24.49 25.65
CA VAL A 341 -5.51 -25.63 26.51
C VAL A 341 -5.46 -26.91 25.66
N CYS A 342 -4.42 -27.74 25.81
CA CYS A 342 -4.34 -29.04 25.16
C CYS A 342 -4.48 -30.16 26.19
N ASN A 343 -5.53 -30.96 26.07
CA ASN A 343 -5.85 -32.07 26.96
C ASN A 343 -5.82 -33.39 26.16
N ILE A 344 -4.85 -34.26 26.44
CA ILE A 344 -4.75 -35.60 25.81
C ILE A 344 -4.81 -35.52 24.26
N GLY A 345 -4.09 -34.54 23.68
CA GLY A 345 -4.05 -34.32 22.23
C GLY A 345 -5.27 -33.60 21.63
N ILE A 346 -6.22 -33.16 22.46
CA ILE A 346 -7.37 -32.35 22.04
C ILE A 346 -7.16 -30.90 22.47
N TRP A 347 -7.18 -29.99 21.50
CA TRP A 347 -7.13 -28.55 21.76
C TRP A 347 -8.51 -28.00 22.17
N GLU A 348 -8.52 -27.11 23.15
CA GLU A 348 -9.65 -26.33 23.60
C GLU A 348 -9.31 -24.83 23.53
N ALA A 349 -10.22 -24.03 22.99
CA ALA A 349 -10.16 -22.55 23.04
C ALA A 349 -11.23 -22.04 24.01
N LYS A 350 -10.81 -21.36 25.08
CA LYS A 350 -11.67 -20.86 26.16
C LYS A 350 -11.72 -19.34 26.18
N TYR A 351 -12.91 -18.75 26.23
CA TYR A 351 -13.09 -17.30 26.29
C TYR A 351 -14.43 -16.94 26.94
N GLU A 352 -14.55 -15.72 27.45
CA GLU A 352 -15.79 -15.25 28.08
C GLU A 352 -16.95 -15.21 27.08
N TYR A 353 -18.13 -15.64 27.52
CA TYR A 353 -19.35 -15.54 26.74
C TYR A 353 -19.84 -14.10 26.73
N GLU A 354 -20.09 -13.58 25.53
CA GLU A 354 -20.71 -12.27 25.34
C GLU A 354 -21.94 -12.42 24.43
N HIS A 355 -23.06 -11.84 24.85
CA HIS A 355 -24.28 -11.85 24.03
C HIS A 355 -24.18 -10.80 22.92
N LEU A 356 -23.78 -11.23 21.73
CA LEU A 356 -23.59 -10.36 20.57
C LEU A 356 -24.75 -10.42 19.57
N GLN A 357 -25.04 -9.29 18.92
CA GLN A 357 -26.10 -9.20 17.90
C GLN A 357 -25.66 -9.83 16.57
N ALA A 358 -26.58 -10.50 15.85
CA ALA A 358 -26.34 -10.97 14.49
C ALA A 358 -26.09 -9.82 13.52
N ALA A 359 -25.05 -9.94 12.69
CA ALA A 359 -24.75 -8.98 11.63
C ALA A 359 -25.65 -9.24 10.42
N ASN A 360 -26.90 -8.78 10.45
CA ASN A 360 -27.84 -8.94 9.33
C ASN A 360 -27.59 -7.94 8.19
N SER A 361 -27.12 -6.75 8.52
CA SER A 361 -26.73 -5.71 7.57
C SER A 361 -25.66 -4.85 8.21
N VAL A 362 -24.70 -4.39 7.43
CA VAL A 362 -23.65 -3.46 7.90
C VAL A 362 -23.41 -2.40 6.85
N THR A 363 -22.90 -1.24 7.29
CA THR A 363 -22.47 -0.18 6.38
C THR A 363 -21.14 -0.55 5.71
N LEU A 364 -20.81 0.10 4.58
CA LEU A 364 -19.49 -0.01 3.97
C LEU A 364 -18.38 0.42 4.95
N SER A 365 -18.61 1.44 5.78
CA SER A 365 -17.67 1.88 6.82
C SER A 365 -17.38 0.77 7.83
N THR A 366 -18.41 0.09 8.36
CA THR A 366 -18.25 -1.03 9.29
C THR A 366 -17.53 -2.21 8.64
N LEU A 367 -17.86 -2.52 7.39
CA LEU A 367 -17.22 -3.59 6.63
C LEU A 367 -15.74 -3.29 6.37
N SER A 368 -15.42 -2.07 5.96
CA SER A 368 -14.07 -1.61 5.70
C SER A 368 -13.20 -1.60 6.96
N ARG A 369 -13.75 -1.23 8.12
CA ARG A 369 -13.03 -1.31 9.40
C ARG A 369 -12.72 -2.75 9.81
N PHE A 370 -13.58 -3.71 9.48
CA PHE A 370 -13.27 -5.13 9.67
C PHE A 370 -12.11 -5.59 8.77
N ILE A 371 -12.15 -5.23 7.48
CA ILE A 371 -11.07 -5.53 6.53
C ILE A 371 -9.75 -4.91 6.97
N GLU A 372 -9.78 -3.65 7.43
CA GLU A 372 -8.60 -2.95 7.94
C GLU A 372 -8.02 -3.62 9.20
N LYS A 373 -8.88 -4.07 10.13
CA LYS A 373 -8.44 -4.85 11.30
C LYS A 373 -7.78 -6.16 10.87
N CYS A 374 -8.34 -6.86 9.88
CA CYS A 374 -7.76 -8.08 9.31
C CYS A 374 -6.39 -7.84 8.66
N LEU A 375 -6.23 -6.74 7.91
CA LEU A 375 -4.96 -6.36 7.28
C LEU A 375 -3.90 -6.02 8.36
N LYS A 376 -4.26 -5.18 9.33
CA LYS A 376 -3.37 -4.80 10.45
C LYS A 376 -2.93 -6.01 11.29
N SER A 377 -3.84 -6.96 11.54
CA SER A 377 -3.53 -8.18 12.28
C SER A 377 -2.93 -9.29 11.41
N LYS A 378 -2.85 -9.10 10.09
CA LYS A 378 -2.36 -10.08 9.11
C LYS A 378 -3.12 -11.41 9.18
N VAL A 379 -4.44 -11.32 9.27
CA VAL A 379 -5.36 -12.47 9.41
C VAL A 379 -6.36 -12.48 8.27
N VAL A 380 -6.70 -13.68 7.80
CA VAL A 380 -7.82 -13.91 6.89
C VAL A 380 -8.79 -14.93 7.48
N PHE A 381 -10.09 -14.65 7.34
CA PHE A 381 -11.18 -15.54 7.73
C PHE A 381 -11.73 -16.30 6.53
N LEU A 382 -11.29 -17.54 6.36
CA LEU A 382 -11.74 -18.45 5.30
C LEU A 382 -13.21 -18.87 5.48
N ASN A 383 -13.77 -18.77 6.69
CA ASN A 383 -15.17 -19.11 6.97
C ASN A 383 -16.05 -17.87 7.22
N THR A 384 -16.06 -16.97 6.24
CA THR A 384 -16.89 -15.76 6.26
C THR A 384 -18.32 -16.06 5.79
N ASN A 385 -19.28 -15.99 6.71
CA ASN A 385 -20.72 -16.14 6.49
C ASN A 385 -21.50 -15.39 7.62
N ARG A 386 -22.81 -15.18 7.49
CA ARG A 386 -23.60 -14.45 8.51
C ARG A 386 -23.65 -15.22 9.84
N ALA A 387 -23.70 -16.55 9.79
CA ALA A 387 -23.73 -17.38 11.00
C ALA A 387 -22.52 -17.14 11.92
N ASN A 388 -21.37 -16.78 11.35
CA ASN A 388 -20.11 -16.55 12.08
C ASN A 388 -19.80 -15.08 12.40
N LEU A 389 -20.55 -14.13 11.84
CA LEU A 389 -20.31 -12.71 12.03
C LEU A 389 -21.35 -12.08 12.97
N ARG A 390 -20.85 -11.33 13.95
CA ARG A 390 -21.64 -10.61 14.94
C ARG A 390 -21.25 -9.14 14.98
N LEU A 391 -22.08 -8.33 15.63
CA LEU A 391 -21.77 -6.94 15.96
C LEU A 391 -21.34 -6.86 17.42
N LYS A 392 -20.14 -6.35 17.65
CA LYS A 392 -19.60 -5.98 18.96
C LYS A 392 -19.26 -4.50 18.92
N ASP A 393 -19.88 -3.70 19.77
CA ASP A 393 -19.72 -2.24 19.81
C ASP A 393 -19.93 -1.56 18.45
N GLY A 394 -20.89 -2.06 17.64
CA GLY A 394 -21.18 -1.55 16.30
C GLY A 394 -20.22 -2.02 15.19
N GLU A 395 -19.22 -2.84 15.53
CA GLU A 395 -18.21 -3.36 14.61
C GLU A 395 -18.41 -4.84 14.30
N LEU A 396 -18.04 -5.27 13.09
CA LEU A 396 -18.04 -6.69 12.75
C LEU A 396 -17.03 -7.47 13.59
N PHE A 397 -17.44 -8.64 14.03
CA PHE A 397 -16.69 -9.51 14.92
C PHE A 397 -16.94 -10.98 14.56
N CYS A 398 -15.89 -11.73 14.29
CA CYS A 398 -15.98 -13.15 13.93
C CYS A 398 -15.96 -14.02 15.19
N ILE A 399 -16.97 -14.84 15.40
CA ILE A 399 -17.07 -15.72 16.58
C ILE A 399 -16.51 -17.14 16.33
N ASP A 400 -16.19 -17.47 15.08
CA ASP A 400 -15.66 -18.79 14.70
C ASP A 400 -14.13 -18.83 14.83
N ILE A 401 -13.65 -19.21 16.02
CA ILE A 401 -12.23 -19.37 16.32
C ILE A 401 -11.76 -20.76 15.90
N GLY A 402 -10.73 -20.86 15.06
CA GLY A 402 -10.22 -22.17 14.67
C GLY A 402 -9.46 -22.15 13.36
N THR A 403 -9.53 -23.25 12.62
CA THR A 403 -8.69 -23.47 11.44
C THR A 403 -9.12 -22.67 10.22
N GLY A 404 -10.30 -22.04 10.27
CA GLY A 404 -10.76 -21.04 9.32
C GLY A 404 -10.07 -19.68 9.47
N ILE A 405 -9.28 -19.46 10.51
CA ILE A 405 -8.46 -18.26 10.71
C ILE A 405 -7.06 -18.59 10.24
N VAL A 406 -6.56 -17.92 9.21
CA VAL A 406 -5.25 -18.22 8.61
C VAL A 406 -4.38 -16.96 8.50
N PRO A 407 -3.05 -17.10 8.41
CA PRO A 407 -2.18 -15.99 8.08
C PRO A 407 -2.61 -15.29 6.79
N PHE A 408 -2.32 -14.00 6.70
CA PHE A 408 -2.58 -13.24 5.49
C PHE A 408 -1.91 -13.91 4.27
N GLU A 409 -2.71 -14.18 3.25
CA GLU A 409 -2.22 -14.55 1.93
C GLU A 409 -3.12 -13.81 0.95
N PHE A 410 -2.54 -13.15 -0.06
CA PHE A 410 -3.28 -12.25 -0.94
C PHE A 410 -4.50 -12.94 -1.59
N ARG A 411 -4.35 -14.20 -2.01
CA ARG A 411 -5.45 -14.97 -2.62
C ARG A 411 -6.62 -15.17 -1.66
N TYR A 412 -6.34 -15.51 -0.41
CA TYR A 412 -7.37 -15.78 0.60
C TYR A 412 -8.02 -14.48 1.03
N PHE A 413 -7.25 -13.40 1.12
CA PHE A 413 -7.75 -12.08 1.42
C PHE A 413 -8.72 -11.58 0.34
N ARG A 414 -8.37 -11.74 -0.94
CA ARG A 414 -9.26 -11.44 -2.10
C ARG A 414 -10.57 -12.23 -2.01
N ASP A 415 -10.49 -13.54 -1.77
CA ASP A 415 -11.65 -14.42 -1.60
C ASP A 415 -12.53 -13.99 -0.40
N MET A 416 -11.91 -13.64 0.73
CA MET A 416 -12.63 -13.13 1.91
C MET A 416 -13.37 -11.84 1.59
N CYS A 417 -12.72 -10.89 0.90
CA CYS A 417 -13.34 -9.63 0.50
C CYS A 417 -14.51 -9.85 -0.46
N ALA A 418 -14.37 -10.75 -1.45
CA ALA A 418 -15.46 -11.12 -2.35
C ALA A 418 -16.66 -11.66 -1.58
N ARG A 419 -16.42 -12.55 -0.61
CA ARG A 419 -17.49 -13.12 0.22
C ARG A 419 -18.17 -12.06 1.07
N LEU A 420 -17.41 -11.18 1.72
CA LEU A 420 -17.96 -10.07 2.50
C LEU A 420 -18.82 -9.13 1.64
N PHE A 421 -18.33 -8.79 0.44
CA PHE A 421 -19.04 -7.92 -0.51
C PHE A 421 -20.36 -8.55 -0.96
N LEU A 422 -20.33 -9.82 -1.39
CA LEU A 422 -21.52 -10.56 -1.76
C LEU A 422 -22.53 -10.65 -0.61
N LEU A 423 -22.04 -10.84 0.63
CA LEU A 423 -22.88 -11.00 1.81
C LEU A 423 -23.56 -9.70 2.23
N PHE A 424 -22.81 -8.61 2.31
CA PHE A 424 -23.30 -7.37 2.95
C PHE A 424 -23.64 -6.25 1.96
N VAL A 425 -23.04 -6.24 0.78
CA VAL A 425 -23.32 -5.23 -0.26
C VAL A 425 -24.38 -5.74 -1.23
N LEU A 426 -24.21 -6.96 -1.76
CA LEU A 426 -25.21 -7.57 -2.65
C LEU A 426 -26.30 -8.37 -1.91
N GLY A 427 -26.14 -8.58 -0.60
CA GLY A 427 -27.19 -9.15 0.25
C GLY A 427 -27.46 -10.65 0.07
N LEU A 428 -26.50 -11.43 -0.45
CA LEU A 428 -26.69 -12.88 -0.67
C LEU A 428 -26.97 -13.63 0.63
N SER A 429 -27.69 -14.75 0.51
CA SER A 429 -27.88 -15.73 1.59
C SER A 429 -26.60 -16.56 1.81
N ASP A 430 -26.42 -17.14 2.99
CA ASP A 430 -25.26 -18.03 3.26
C ASP A 430 -25.24 -19.25 2.31
N ALA A 431 -26.41 -19.75 1.91
CA ALA A 431 -26.53 -20.87 0.98
C ALA A 431 -26.10 -20.51 -0.45
N ASP A 432 -26.50 -19.33 -0.94
CA ASP A 432 -26.11 -18.85 -2.27
C ASP A 432 -24.65 -18.41 -2.31
N LEU A 433 -24.16 -17.81 -1.22
CA LEU A 433 -22.75 -17.47 -1.06
C LEU A 433 -21.87 -18.72 -1.20
N ALA A 434 -22.25 -19.83 -0.56
CA ALA A 434 -21.50 -21.09 -0.65
C ALA A 434 -21.42 -21.62 -2.09
N LYS A 435 -22.51 -21.53 -2.87
CA LYS A 435 -22.52 -21.91 -4.28
C LYS A 435 -21.66 -20.96 -5.12
N ARG A 436 -21.80 -19.65 -4.93
CA ARG A 436 -21.09 -18.63 -5.71
C ARG A 436 -19.58 -18.62 -5.43
N THR A 437 -19.16 -18.90 -4.19
CA THR A 437 -17.74 -19.00 -3.80
C THR A 437 -16.98 -20.04 -4.61
N LEU A 438 -17.65 -21.12 -5.06
CA LEU A 438 -17.03 -22.14 -5.90
C LEU A 438 -16.80 -21.68 -7.34
N SER A 439 -17.56 -20.70 -7.85
CA SER A 439 -17.42 -20.23 -9.23
C SER A 439 -16.27 -19.24 -9.37
N PHE A 440 -16.15 -18.26 -8.46
CA PHE A 440 -15.14 -17.21 -8.60
C PHE A 440 -13.78 -17.55 -7.98
N ARG A 441 -13.66 -18.62 -7.20
CA ARG A 441 -12.39 -18.96 -6.55
C ARG A 441 -11.32 -19.26 -7.60
N ASN A 442 -10.25 -18.47 -7.58
CA ASN A 442 -9.17 -18.48 -8.58
C ASN A 442 -9.64 -18.18 -10.01
N ASP A 443 -10.82 -17.58 -10.20
CA ASP A 443 -11.36 -17.22 -11.52
C ASP A 443 -11.62 -15.70 -11.56
N ILE A 444 -10.76 -15.00 -12.32
CA ILE A 444 -10.83 -13.54 -12.42
C ILE A 444 -12.02 -13.09 -13.25
N ASP A 445 -12.41 -13.82 -14.30
CA ASP A 445 -13.58 -13.48 -15.13
C ASP A 445 -14.84 -13.48 -14.28
N GLU A 446 -14.99 -14.54 -13.48
CA GLU A 446 -16.10 -14.68 -12.56
C GLU A 446 -16.10 -13.58 -11.48
N MET A 447 -14.92 -13.18 -10.96
CA MET A 447 -14.83 -12.05 -10.03
C MET A 447 -15.16 -10.71 -10.68
N LYS A 448 -14.66 -10.44 -11.90
CA LYS A 448 -14.96 -9.23 -12.68
C LYS A 448 -16.43 -9.12 -13.04
N SER A 449 -17.12 -10.25 -13.19
CA SER A 449 -18.58 -10.27 -13.39
C SER A 449 -19.39 -9.78 -12.19
N ILE A 450 -18.77 -9.68 -11.00
CA ILE A 450 -19.42 -9.16 -9.79
C ILE A 450 -19.39 -7.62 -9.84
N GLU A 451 -20.52 -7.03 -10.22
CA GLU A 451 -20.69 -5.58 -10.34
C GLU A 451 -20.23 -4.84 -9.08
N GLY A 452 -19.29 -3.90 -9.23
CA GLY A 452 -18.75 -3.05 -8.16
C GLY A 452 -17.67 -3.70 -7.27
N PHE A 453 -17.41 -5.00 -7.38
CA PHE A 453 -16.48 -5.69 -6.48
C PHE A 453 -15.02 -5.29 -6.72
N GLU A 454 -14.58 -5.18 -7.98
CA GLU A 454 -13.21 -4.78 -8.31
C GLU A 454 -12.87 -3.40 -7.75
N GLN A 455 -13.78 -2.44 -7.92
CA GLN A 455 -13.63 -1.08 -7.38
C GLN A 455 -13.63 -1.10 -5.85
N PHE A 456 -14.49 -1.91 -5.23
CA PHE A 456 -14.51 -2.09 -3.78
C PHE A 456 -13.18 -2.64 -3.26
N PHE A 457 -12.72 -3.76 -3.83
CA PHE A 457 -11.48 -4.41 -3.44
C PHE A 457 -10.26 -3.50 -3.65
N HIS A 458 -10.20 -2.81 -4.79
CA HIS A 458 -9.14 -1.84 -5.08
C HIS A 458 -9.06 -0.75 -4.02
N ARG A 459 -10.19 -0.15 -3.65
CA ARG A 459 -10.25 0.89 -2.62
C ARG A 459 -9.79 0.37 -1.26
N GLU A 460 -10.17 -0.83 -0.85
CA GLU A 460 -9.73 -1.39 0.44
C GLU A 460 -8.21 -1.60 0.49
N VAL A 461 -7.62 -2.17 -0.57
CA VAL A 461 -6.16 -2.38 -0.66
C VAL A 461 -5.43 -1.04 -0.76
N HIS A 462 -5.90 -0.12 -1.60
CA HIS A 462 -5.31 1.20 -1.76
C HIS A 462 -5.39 2.01 -0.46
N LYS A 463 -6.52 1.97 0.25
CA LYS A 463 -6.71 2.62 1.56
C LYS A 463 -5.66 2.16 2.57
N TYR A 464 -5.44 0.84 2.66
CA TYR A 464 -4.44 0.29 3.58
C TYR A 464 -3.02 0.72 3.19
N ALA A 465 -2.63 0.55 1.92
CA ALA A 465 -1.33 0.98 1.42
C ALA A 465 -1.09 2.49 1.63
N TYR A 466 -2.15 3.30 1.50
CA TYR A 466 -2.08 4.75 1.69
C TYR A 466 -1.86 5.16 3.14
N HIS A 467 -2.66 4.60 4.06
CA HIS A 467 -2.65 4.95 5.48
C HIS A 467 -1.55 4.26 6.30
N ASN A 468 -0.84 3.29 5.74
CA ASN A 468 0.31 2.67 6.40
C ASN A 468 1.55 3.58 6.46
N GLY A 469 1.40 4.90 6.32
CA GLY A 469 2.45 5.89 6.56
C GLY A 469 3.27 6.30 5.34
N SER A 470 3.22 5.55 4.24
CA SER A 470 4.01 5.82 3.03
C SER A 470 3.73 7.21 2.44
N PHE A 471 2.47 7.65 2.41
CA PHE A 471 2.07 8.90 1.75
C PHE A 471 2.01 10.11 2.69
N LEU A 472 2.43 9.95 3.94
CA LEU A 472 2.53 11.06 4.88
C LEU A 472 3.51 12.09 4.34
N LYS A 473 3.04 13.34 4.18
CA LYS A 473 3.93 14.45 3.85
C LYS A 473 4.66 14.80 5.16
N PRO A 474 6.00 14.74 5.19
CA PRO A 474 6.74 15.32 6.30
C PRO A 474 6.38 16.80 6.43
N LYS A 475 6.45 17.35 7.65
CA LYS A 475 6.33 18.79 7.88
C LYS A 475 7.31 19.46 6.91
N ARG A 476 6.83 20.23 5.93
CA ARG A 476 7.78 20.97 5.06
C ARG A 476 8.60 21.86 5.98
N ASN A 477 9.91 21.65 6.01
CA ASN A 477 10.79 22.62 6.66
C ASN A 477 10.45 23.99 6.06
N VAL A 478 10.03 24.92 6.92
CA VAL A 478 9.86 26.31 6.52
C VAL A 478 11.23 26.73 6.04
N GLN A 479 11.38 26.83 4.72
CA GLN A 479 12.65 27.24 4.14
C GLN A 479 13.00 28.57 4.80
N PRO A 480 14.16 28.67 5.48
CA PRO A 480 14.51 29.89 6.18
C PRO A 480 14.45 31.03 5.17
N LYS A 481 13.87 32.16 5.59
CA LYS A 481 13.74 33.33 4.73
C LYS A 481 15.13 33.71 4.23
N LYS A 482 15.34 33.63 2.92
CA LYS A 482 16.62 33.99 2.31
C LYS A 482 16.98 35.44 2.63
N ARG A 483 18.26 35.70 2.88
CA ARG A 483 18.77 37.06 3.05
C ARG A 483 18.82 37.77 1.71
N ILE A 484 18.26 38.97 1.62
CA ILE A 484 18.21 39.75 0.38
C ILE A 484 19.35 40.76 0.36
N HIS A 485 20.26 40.61 -0.60
CA HIS A 485 21.39 41.50 -0.86
C HIS A 485 21.09 42.47 -2.00
N ASN A 486 20.38 43.56 -1.67
CA ASN A 486 20.01 44.60 -2.65
C ASN A 486 21.20 45.38 -3.24
N ASP A 487 22.39 45.21 -2.69
CA ASP A 487 23.64 45.89 -3.05
C ASP A 487 24.67 44.98 -3.72
N VAL A 488 24.32 43.72 -4.01
CA VAL A 488 25.19 42.71 -4.62
C VAL A 488 24.56 42.17 -5.90
N THR A 489 25.33 42.13 -6.99
CA THR A 489 24.99 41.38 -8.22
C THR A 489 25.79 40.07 -8.23
N LEU A 490 25.12 38.96 -8.54
CA LEU A 490 25.78 37.71 -8.88
C LEU A 490 26.04 37.68 -10.39
N MET A 491 27.30 37.54 -10.81
CA MET A 491 27.67 37.43 -12.22
C MET A 491 28.42 36.11 -12.49
N VAL A 492 27.79 35.24 -13.26
CA VAL A 492 28.37 33.97 -13.72
C VAL A 492 28.89 34.16 -15.14
N LYS A 493 30.10 33.69 -15.43
CA LYS A 493 30.77 33.93 -16.71
C LYS A 493 30.95 32.64 -17.48
N SER A 494 30.64 32.67 -18.77
CA SER A 494 30.73 31.51 -19.66
C SER A 494 31.34 31.92 -21.01
N CYS A 495 31.96 30.98 -21.71
CA CYS A 495 32.36 31.17 -23.10
C CYS A 495 31.76 30.06 -23.99
N ALA A 496 32.04 30.13 -25.30
CA ALA A 496 31.47 29.20 -26.28
C ALA A 496 31.83 27.72 -26.02
N MET A 497 32.90 27.43 -25.27
CA MET A 497 33.28 26.06 -24.91
C MET A 497 32.31 25.40 -23.92
N GLU A 498 31.63 26.18 -23.07
CA GLU A 498 30.75 25.64 -22.03
C GLU A 498 29.31 25.41 -22.51
N ALA A 499 29.03 25.53 -23.82
CA ALA A 499 27.66 25.39 -24.34
C ALA A 499 26.95 24.09 -23.91
N ASP A 500 27.70 22.98 -23.76
CA ASP A 500 27.18 21.68 -23.32
C ASP A 500 26.94 21.59 -21.80
N LEU A 501 27.67 22.38 -21.00
CA LEU A 501 27.64 22.29 -19.54
C LEU A 501 26.78 23.38 -18.88
N ILE A 502 26.65 24.55 -19.54
CA ILE A 502 26.14 25.78 -18.93
C ILE A 502 24.74 25.63 -18.33
N VAL A 503 23.87 24.83 -18.94
CA VAL A 503 22.50 24.65 -18.43
C VAL A 503 22.51 23.99 -17.05
N ARG A 504 23.23 22.87 -16.91
CA ARG A 504 23.32 22.13 -15.64
C ARG A 504 24.14 22.90 -14.61
N GLN A 505 25.25 23.48 -15.03
CA GLN A 505 26.12 24.28 -14.16
C GLN A 505 25.44 25.54 -13.62
N ALA A 506 24.66 26.24 -14.43
CA ALA A 506 23.90 27.40 -13.96
C ALA A 506 22.92 27.00 -12.86
N HIS A 507 22.25 25.86 -13.01
CA HIS A 507 21.35 25.34 -11.97
C HIS A 507 22.11 24.97 -10.70
N HIS A 508 23.27 24.32 -10.80
CA HIS A 508 24.14 24.02 -9.65
C HIS A 508 24.55 25.30 -8.91
N ILE A 509 25.16 26.26 -9.62
CA ILE A 509 25.65 27.51 -9.04
C ILE A 509 24.52 28.28 -8.37
N VAL A 510 23.42 28.52 -9.08
CA VAL A 510 22.29 29.29 -8.54
C VAL A 510 21.68 28.58 -7.33
N THR A 511 21.60 27.24 -7.35
CA THR A 511 21.08 26.47 -6.21
C THR A 511 21.96 26.60 -4.98
N GLN A 512 23.27 26.41 -5.12
CA GLN A 512 24.21 26.44 -4.00
C GLN A 512 24.41 27.85 -3.46
N ILE A 513 24.68 28.82 -4.34
CA ILE A 513 24.91 30.21 -3.93
C ILE A 513 23.64 30.85 -3.38
N CYS A 514 22.48 30.56 -3.97
CA CYS A 514 21.21 31.11 -3.49
C CYS A 514 20.50 30.18 -2.47
N LYS A 515 21.22 29.26 -1.82
CA LYS A 515 20.66 28.38 -0.77
C LYS A 515 20.08 29.22 0.37
N PHE A 516 20.87 30.16 0.89
CA PHE A 516 20.48 31.07 2.00
C PHE A 516 20.36 32.54 1.59
N ASP A 517 20.79 32.91 0.39
CA ASP A 517 20.96 34.30 -0.04
C ASP A 517 20.22 34.58 -1.35
N GLU A 518 19.74 35.81 -1.54
CA GLU A 518 19.18 36.35 -2.79
C GLU A 518 19.91 37.63 -3.17
N PHE A 519 20.09 37.84 -4.47
CA PHE A 519 20.88 38.95 -5.01
C PHE A 519 19.98 39.97 -5.69
N LYS A 520 20.46 41.21 -5.82
CA LYS A 520 19.73 42.26 -6.52
C LYS A 520 19.43 41.88 -7.98
N GLU A 521 20.40 41.22 -8.60
CA GLU A 521 20.35 40.74 -9.98
C GLU A 521 21.31 39.54 -10.12
N ARG A 522 20.93 38.56 -10.93
CA ARG A 522 21.74 37.42 -11.38
C ARG A 522 22.00 37.58 -12.87
N VAL A 523 23.26 37.71 -13.24
CA VAL A 523 23.70 38.00 -14.61
C VAL A 523 24.53 36.85 -15.15
N LEU A 524 24.23 36.43 -16.38
CA LEU A 524 25.08 35.52 -17.14
C LEU A 524 25.86 36.32 -18.20
N LEU A 525 27.18 36.42 -18.03
CA LEU A 525 28.08 37.11 -18.95
C LEU A 525 28.70 36.11 -19.94
N LEU A 526 28.54 36.36 -21.24
CA LEU A 526 29.02 35.51 -22.32
C LEU A 526 30.19 36.15 -23.06
N ASP A 527 31.30 35.42 -23.15
CA ASP A 527 32.38 35.69 -24.11
C ASP A 527 32.04 35.03 -25.45
N PRO A 528 31.82 35.81 -26.53
CA PRO A 528 31.42 35.32 -27.83
C PRO A 528 32.56 34.69 -28.65
N LYS A 529 33.80 34.63 -28.12
CA LYS A 529 34.91 33.97 -28.82
C LYS A 529 34.62 32.48 -29.02
N GLU A 530 34.73 32.00 -30.25
CA GLU A 530 34.42 30.59 -30.61
C GLU A 530 35.64 29.65 -30.64
N GLY A 531 36.87 30.15 -30.75
CA GLY A 531 38.06 29.30 -30.93
C GLY A 531 39.40 29.95 -30.53
N SER A 532 40.46 29.14 -30.48
CA SER A 532 41.80 29.53 -30.02
C SER A 532 41.83 29.97 -28.54
N PHE A 533 41.26 29.13 -27.68
CA PHE A 533 41.31 29.31 -26.23
C PHE A 533 42.64 28.81 -25.66
N LEU A 534 43.13 29.46 -24.59
CA LEU A 534 44.39 29.11 -23.91
C LEU A 534 44.44 27.65 -23.46
N ARG A 535 43.28 27.06 -23.11
CA ARG A 535 43.15 25.67 -22.64
C ARG A 535 41.90 25.02 -23.22
N GLN A 536 41.82 24.86 -24.53
CA GLN A 536 40.63 24.31 -25.18
C GLN A 536 40.42 22.81 -24.86
N TYR A 537 39.22 22.43 -24.40
CA TYR A 537 38.84 21.03 -24.14
C TYR A 537 37.77 20.48 -25.10
N THR A 538 36.94 21.36 -25.68
CA THR A 538 35.95 21.04 -26.71
C THR A 538 35.93 22.15 -27.78
N THR A 539 35.24 21.92 -28.89
CA THR A 539 34.99 22.96 -29.90
C THR A 539 33.91 23.91 -29.38
N GLY A 540 34.21 25.22 -29.35
CA GLY A 540 33.23 26.21 -28.92
C GLY A 540 32.09 26.36 -29.92
N SER A 541 30.87 26.61 -29.42
CA SER A 541 29.71 26.94 -30.25
C SER A 541 28.94 28.12 -29.65
N LEU A 542 29.08 29.30 -30.25
CA LEU A 542 28.37 30.49 -29.77
C LEU A 542 26.86 30.34 -29.95
N GLU A 543 26.41 29.75 -31.06
CA GLU A 543 24.99 29.51 -31.33
C GLU A 543 24.32 28.70 -30.20
N ARG A 544 24.92 27.55 -29.83
CA ARG A 544 24.38 26.69 -28.78
C ARG A 544 24.43 27.36 -27.40
N LEU A 545 25.49 28.12 -27.12
CA LEU A 545 25.61 28.89 -25.88
C LEU A 545 24.50 29.96 -25.79
N LEU A 546 24.24 30.69 -26.88
CA LEU A 546 23.20 31.72 -26.92
C LEU A 546 21.79 31.12 -26.77
N ASP A 547 21.52 29.96 -27.40
CA ASP A 547 20.25 29.25 -27.22
C ASP A 547 20.06 28.79 -25.78
N ALA A 548 21.10 28.19 -25.18
CA ALA A 548 21.10 27.79 -23.77
C ALA A 548 20.88 28.99 -22.83
N ALA A 549 21.57 30.11 -23.05
CA ALA A 549 21.43 31.32 -22.26
C ALA A 549 20.02 31.92 -22.32
N LYS A 550 19.41 31.99 -23.52
CA LYS A 550 18.02 32.43 -23.70
C LYS A 550 17.04 31.54 -22.93
N LYS A 551 17.26 30.22 -22.91
CA LYS A 551 16.44 29.29 -22.13
C LYS A 551 16.58 29.54 -20.63
N LEU A 552 17.80 29.81 -20.15
CA LEU A 552 18.05 30.10 -18.73
C LEU A 552 17.43 31.43 -18.28
N GLU A 553 17.47 32.46 -19.13
CA GLU A 553 16.79 33.75 -18.90
C GLU A 553 15.27 33.58 -18.87
N LYS A 554 14.69 32.93 -19.88
CA LYS A 554 13.24 32.66 -19.97
C LYS A 554 12.72 31.86 -18.78
N ARG A 555 13.54 30.96 -18.21
CA ARG A 555 13.21 30.14 -17.03
C ARG A 555 13.48 30.86 -15.69
N GLY A 556 13.99 32.10 -15.72
CA GLY A 556 14.29 32.87 -14.52
C GLY A 556 15.47 32.35 -13.69
N VAL A 557 16.37 31.55 -14.28
CA VAL A 557 17.62 31.11 -13.64
C VAL A 557 18.57 32.31 -13.50
N PHE A 558 18.65 33.11 -14.56
CA PHE A 558 19.29 34.42 -14.57
C PHE A 558 18.26 35.49 -14.89
N ASP A 559 18.44 36.68 -14.32
CA ASP A 559 17.57 37.83 -14.55
C ASP A 559 17.94 38.56 -15.85
N ARG A 560 19.21 38.47 -16.26
CA ARG A 560 19.72 39.08 -17.50
C ARG A 560 20.88 38.29 -18.10
N VAL A 561 20.88 38.16 -19.42
CA VAL A 561 22.02 37.66 -20.19
C VAL A 561 22.76 38.82 -20.86
N LEU A 562 24.08 38.88 -20.68
CA LEU A 562 24.96 39.86 -21.29
C LEU A 562 25.92 39.18 -22.27
N VAL A 563 25.95 39.64 -23.52
CA VAL A 563 26.92 39.20 -24.52
C VAL A 563 27.93 40.32 -24.73
N SER A 564 29.21 40.08 -24.44
CA SER A 564 30.22 41.12 -24.63
C SER A 564 30.31 41.51 -26.12
N PRO A 565 30.53 42.79 -26.47
CA PRO A 565 30.57 43.22 -27.87
C PRO A 565 31.57 42.43 -28.73
N TYR A 566 31.15 42.04 -29.94
CA TYR A 566 31.96 41.27 -30.89
C TYR A 566 31.61 41.61 -32.34
N GLY A 567 32.57 41.47 -33.26
CA GLY A 567 32.36 41.66 -34.71
C GLY A 567 31.96 43.08 -35.11
N GLY A 568 32.94 43.97 -35.33
CA GLY A 568 32.68 45.37 -35.73
C GLY A 568 32.49 46.35 -34.57
N HIS A 569 32.86 45.95 -33.35
CA HIS A 569 32.78 46.75 -32.12
C HIS A 569 34.17 47.01 -31.50
N GLU A 570 35.23 47.05 -32.30
CA GLU A 570 36.62 47.19 -31.84
C GLU A 570 36.88 48.51 -31.10
N GLU A 571 36.09 49.55 -31.39
CA GLU A 571 36.17 50.85 -30.72
C GLU A 571 35.78 50.75 -29.23
N ASN A 572 34.86 49.85 -28.88
CA ASN A 572 34.48 49.63 -27.48
C ASN A 572 35.67 49.13 -26.65
N THR A 573 36.53 48.28 -27.25
CA THR A 573 37.73 47.75 -26.61
C THR A 573 38.75 48.86 -26.34
N LEU A 574 38.95 49.75 -27.31
CA LEU A 574 39.86 50.90 -27.19
C LEU A 574 39.43 51.82 -26.04
N GLU A 575 38.16 52.24 -26.05
CA GLU A 575 37.64 53.13 -25.01
C GLU A 575 37.72 52.51 -23.62
N LEU A 576 37.40 51.21 -23.52
CA LEU A 576 37.45 50.50 -22.24
C LEU A 576 38.88 50.41 -21.71
N TYR A 577 39.85 49.97 -22.52
CA TYR A 577 41.24 49.88 -22.07
C TYR A 577 41.86 51.24 -21.78
N LYS A 578 41.42 52.30 -22.48
CA LYS A 578 41.82 53.66 -22.14
C LYS A 578 41.35 54.05 -20.74
N ARG A 579 40.11 53.72 -20.35
CA ARG A 579 39.59 53.95 -18.99
C ARG A 579 40.26 53.08 -17.93
N TRP A 580 40.56 51.81 -18.25
CA TRP A 580 41.03 50.83 -17.27
C TRP A 580 42.53 50.79 -17.06
N PHE A 581 43.32 51.06 -18.10
CA PHE A 581 44.78 50.87 -18.09
C PHE A 581 45.54 52.04 -18.72
N ASP A 582 44.85 53.04 -19.28
CA ASP A 582 45.44 54.14 -20.05
C ASP A 582 46.24 53.69 -21.29
N VAL A 583 45.82 52.58 -21.92
CA VAL A 583 46.43 52.01 -23.14
C VAL A 583 45.41 51.81 -24.25
N GLU A 584 45.88 51.62 -25.48
CA GLU A 584 45.04 51.42 -26.67
C GLU A 584 45.30 50.03 -27.28
N SER A 585 44.27 49.18 -27.28
CA SER A 585 44.26 47.89 -27.98
C SER A 585 42.86 47.56 -28.46
N ARG A 586 42.76 46.85 -29.60
CA ARG A 586 41.50 46.35 -30.19
C ARG A 586 41.24 44.88 -29.84
N GLU A 587 42.22 44.22 -29.22
CA GLU A 587 42.19 42.79 -28.94
C GLU A 587 41.48 42.51 -27.61
N THR A 588 40.50 41.60 -27.61
CA THR A 588 39.70 41.29 -26.42
C THR A 588 40.43 40.40 -25.40
N HIS A 589 41.56 39.81 -25.82
CA HIS A 589 42.36 38.87 -25.05
C HIS A 589 43.83 39.32 -25.00
N ASN A 590 44.53 38.99 -23.91
CA ASN A 590 45.95 39.32 -23.74
C ASN A 590 46.85 38.43 -24.62
N THR A 591 48.18 38.64 -24.56
CA THR A 591 49.18 37.85 -25.29
C THR A 591 49.13 36.35 -24.98
N GLU A 592 48.71 35.98 -23.77
CA GLU A 592 48.50 34.58 -23.35
C GLU A 592 47.12 34.04 -23.74
N GLY A 593 46.26 34.82 -24.39
CA GLY A 593 44.91 34.38 -24.76
C GLY A 593 43.93 34.31 -23.59
N VAL A 594 44.18 35.01 -22.47
CA VAL A 594 43.24 35.21 -21.35
C VAL A 594 42.26 36.31 -21.70
N PRO A 595 40.93 36.14 -21.46
CA PRO A 595 39.94 37.17 -21.71
C PRO A 595 40.14 38.35 -20.74
N VAL A 596 40.22 39.57 -21.30
CA VAL A 596 40.32 40.80 -20.51
C VAL A 596 39.12 41.70 -20.78
N PHE A 597 38.83 41.97 -22.05
CA PHE A 597 37.71 42.85 -22.42
C PHE A 597 36.33 42.34 -21.96
N PRO A 598 35.93 41.07 -22.19
CA PRO A 598 34.59 40.60 -21.82
C PRO A 598 34.31 40.82 -20.33
N GLN A 599 35.28 40.49 -19.47
CA GLN A 599 35.18 40.64 -18.02
C GLN A 599 34.99 42.09 -17.60
N LEU A 600 35.88 42.98 -18.05
CA LEU A 600 35.86 44.38 -17.64
C LEU A 600 34.63 45.11 -18.18
N TRP A 601 34.20 44.75 -19.39
CA TRP A 601 32.95 45.25 -19.97
C TRP A 601 31.76 44.82 -19.11
N GLY A 602 31.74 43.56 -18.66
CA GLY A 602 30.75 43.03 -17.72
C GLY A 602 30.73 43.80 -16.40
N PHE A 603 31.90 44.14 -15.83
CA PHE A 603 31.97 44.99 -14.62
C PHE A 603 31.29 46.34 -14.82
N GLU A 604 31.46 46.99 -15.98
CA GLU A 604 30.81 48.28 -16.29
C GLU A 604 29.29 48.15 -16.55
N GLN A 605 28.74 46.93 -16.73
CA GLN A 605 27.29 46.70 -16.88
C GLN A 605 26.54 46.50 -15.55
N VAL A 606 27.28 46.39 -14.44
CA VAL A 606 26.74 46.15 -13.10
C VAL A 606 26.44 47.47 -12.40
N ALA A 607 25.20 47.64 -11.94
CA ALA A 607 24.76 48.86 -11.25
C ALA A 607 25.00 48.82 -9.72
N THR A 608 25.15 47.63 -9.14
CA THR A 608 25.35 47.46 -7.70
C THR A 608 26.77 47.83 -7.28
N ARG A 609 26.94 48.18 -5.99
CA ARG A 609 28.27 48.47 -5.43
C ARG A 609 29.15 47.23 -5.42
N PHE A 610 28.58 46.11 -5.01
CA PHE A 610 29.30 44.85 -4.88
C PHE A 610 28.96 43.91 -6.02
N LEU A 611 29.96 43.13 -6.45
CA LEU A 611 29.82 42.10 -7.47
C LEU A 611 30.43 40.80 -6.96
N LEU A 612 29.61 39.76 -6.83
CA LEU A 612 30.07 38.39 -6.68
C LEU A 612 30.25 37.80 -8.07
N GLN A 613 31.49 37.60 -8.50
CA GLN A 613 31.81 37.10 -9.83
C GLN A 613 32.38 35.68 -9.76
N MET A 614 31.96 34.81 -10.67
CA MET A 614 32.48 33.45 -10.76
C MET A 614 32.49 32.87 -12.17
N ASP A 615 33.35 31.88 -12.39
CA ASP A 615 33.35 31.10 -13.64
C ASP A 615 32.16 30.12 -13.63
N ALA A 616 31.58 29.80 -14.80
CA ALA A 616 30.42 28.92 -14.90
C ALA A 616 30.73 27.45 -14.57
N ASP A 617 31.99 27.07 -14.47
CA ASP A 617 32.43 25.70 -14.25
C ASP A 617 32.77 25.38 -12.79
N VAL A 618 32.72 26.36 -11.88
CA VAL A 618 33.01 26.12 -10.47
C VAL A 618 31.98 25.18 -9.86
N MET A 619 32.45 24.32 -8.97
CA MET A 619 31.64 23.43 -8.15
C MET A 619 31.61 23.99 -6.72
N ILE A 620 30.43 24.23 -6.18
CA ILE A 620 30.21 24.94 -4.92
C ILE A 620 29.59 23.96 -3.92
N GLY A 621 30.25 23.80 -2.78
CA GLY A 621 29.73 23.04 -1.65
C GLY A 621 29.29 23.98 -0.54
N ARG A 622 28.09 23.74 0.01
CA ARG A 622 27.60 24.43 1.21
C ARG A 622 27.01 23.42 2.18
N SER A 623 27.41 23.47 3.45
CA SER A 623 26.78 22.68 4.50
C SER A 623 25.33 23.12 4.76
N ASP A 624 24.58 22.36 5.56
CA ASP A 624 23.16 22.66 5.85
C ASP A 624 22.97 23.77 6.88
N SER A 625 24.02 24.10 7.62
CA SER A 625 24.02 25.25 8.50
C SER A 625 24.52 26.49 7.76
N ASP A 626 23.71 27.52 7.75
CA ASP A 626 24.05 28.81 7.15
C ASP A 626 25.21 29.49 7.88
N ASP A 627 26.16 30.02 7.11
CA ASP A 627 27.37 30.69 7.56
C ASP A 627 27.40 32.19 7.25
N ASP A 628 26.34 32.72 6.64
CA ASP A 628 26.23 34.14 6.24
C ASP A 628 27.44 34.64 5.42
N VAL A 629 27.98 33.76 4.57
CA VAL A 629 29.23 33.98 3.83
C VAL A 629 29.27 35.31 3.07
N ILE A 630 28.16 35.72 2.46
CA ILE A 630 28.11 36.97 1.69
C ILE A 630 28.22 38.20 2.59
N THR A 631 27.54 38.21 3.74
CA THR A 631 27.65 39.31 4.70
C THR A 631 29.03 39.36 5.31
N GLU A 632 29.62 38.22 5.67
CA GLU A 632 30.98 38.16 6.22
C GLU A 632 32.04 38.65 5.22
N MET A 633 31.92 38.29 3.94
CA MET A 633 32.79 38.85 2.89
C MET A 633 32.60 40.36 2.74
N LYS A 634 31.37 40.90 2.85
CA LYS A 634 31.13 42.35 2.85
C LYS A 634 31.71 43.05 4.09
N ASN A 635 31.65 42.40 5.25
CA ASN A 635 32.27 42.89 6.48
C ASN A 635 33.79 43.00 6.31
N ALA A 636 34.43 42.02 5.66
CA ALA A 636 35.85 42.10 5.31
C ALA A 636 36.17 43.21 4.30
N LEU A 637 35.27 43.52 3.36
CA LEU A 637 35.38 44.66 2.44
C LEU A 637 35.18 46.03 3.11
N SER A 638 34.70 46.07 4.35
CA SER A 638 34.52 47.34 5.08
C SER A 638 35.84 48.01 5.40
N ASP A 639 36.92 47.24 5.58
CA ASP A 639 38.27 47.75 5.81
C ASP A 639 38.73 48.67 4.66
N GLU A 640 39.45 49.72 5.01
CA GLU A 640 39.99 50.67 4.05
C GLU A 640 41.02 49.97 3.16
N CYS A 641 41.10 50.39 1.90
CA CYS A 641 42.04 49.81 0.92
C CYS A 641 41.83 48.32 0.56
N VAL A 642 40.64 47.74 0.78
CA VAL A 642 40.33 46.39 0.25
C VAL A 642 39.54 46.48 -1.06
N PHE A 643 39.98 45.76 -2.10
CA PHE A 643 39.28 45.66 -3.40
C PHE A 643 38.31 44.48 -3.47
N GLY A 644 38.73 43.33 -2.95
CA GLY A 644 38.01 42.07 -3.13
C GLY A 644 38.31 41.04 -2.05
N VAL A 645 37.40 40.09 -1.90
CA VAL A 645 37.52 38.93 -1.01
C VAL A 645 37.28 37.68 -1.84
N GLY A 646 38.22 36.73 -1.78
CA GLY A 646 38.06 35.43 -2.43
C GLY A 646 37.09 34.53 -1.67
N PHE A 647 36.28 33.77 -2.40
CA PHE A 647 35.47 32.71 -1.81
C PHE A 647 36.37 31.61 -1.26
N ASN A 648 35.89 30.86 -0.26
CA ASN A 648 36.72 29.90 0.44
C ASN A 648 36.91 28.61 -0.39
N ILE A 649 37.97 27.85 -0.10
CA ILE A 649 38.24 26.52 -0.69
C ILE A 649 37.94 25.44 0.35
N PRO A 650 37.81 24.16 -0.01
CA PRO A 650 37.60 23.10 0.97
C PRO A 650 38.68 23.12 2.05
N GLN A 651 38.29 23.15 3.33
CA GLN A 651 39.22 23.16 4.46
C GLN A 651 39.26 21.80 5.18
N LEU A 652 40.24 21.61 6.06
CA LEU A 652 40.31 20.43 6.94
C LEU A 652 39.11 20.35 7.89
N ASN A 653 38.69 19.13 8.23
CA ASN A 653 37.61 18.90 9.20
C ASN A 653 37.92 19.56 10.55
N GLY A 654 36.91 20.17 11.16
CA GLY A 654 37.03 20.85 12.46
C GLY A 654 37.65 22.25 12.42
N VAL A 655 38.06 22.75 11.25
CA VAL A 655 38.42 24.16 11.08
C VAL A 655 37.12 24.97 11.03
N GLY A 656 36.91 25.89 11.97
CA GLY A 656 35.73 26.75 12.01
C GLY A 656 35.88 27.95 11.06
N PHE A 657 36.10 29.13 11.63
CA PHE A 657 36.25 30.38 10.89
C PHE A 657 37.71 30.82 10.81
N ASN A 658 38.21 31.06 9.59
CA ASN A 658 39.51 31.68 9.36
C ASN A 658 39.35 33.19 9.14
N THR A 659 40.06 34.01 9.92
CA THR A 659 39.98 35.47 9.78
C THR A 659 40.44 35.93 8.39
N TYR A 660 39.64 36.78 7.75
CA TYR A 660 40.01 37.37 6.46
C TYR A 660 41.29 38.19 6.57
N GLY A 661 42.30 37.86 5.76
CA GLY A 661 43.59 38.53 5.80
C GLY A 661 44.40 38.35 4.52
N GLY A 662 45.62 38.87 4.52
CA GLY A 662 46.59 38.72 3.43
C GLY A 662 46.55 39.81 2.36
N LYS A 663 47.37 39.61 1.31
CA LYS A 663 47.51 40.47 0.13
C LYS A 663 47.56 39.58 -1.11
N PHE A 664 46.41 39.01 -1.43
CA PHE A 664 46.27 38.02 -2.49
C PHE A 664 46.03 38.67 -3.85
N VAL A 665 46.27 37.91 -4.91
CA VAL A 665 45.78 38.22 -6.26
C VAL A 665 44.25 38.29 -6.20
N PRO A 666 43.59 39.24 -6.89
CA PRO A 666 42.14 39.21 -7.05
C PRO A 666 41.65 37.82 -7.45
N GLU A 667 40.67 37.28 -6.72
CA GLU A 667 40.15 35.94 -7.02
C GLU A 667 39.30 35.98 -8.30
N VAL A 668 39.77 35.26 -9.32
CA VAL A 668 39.21 35.32 -10.67
C VAL A 668 38.09 34.33 -10.88
N ARG A 669 38.07 33.24 -10.10
CA ARG A 669 37.13 32.13 -10.28
C ARG A 669 35.89 32.21 -9.42
N CYS A 670 36.02 32.78 -8.21
CA CYS A 670 34.90 33.01 -7.30
C CYS A 670 35.29 34.09 -6.27
N GLY A 671 34.89 35.34 -6.49
CA GLY A 671 35.29 36.46 -5.63
C GLY A 671 34.26 37.58 -5.55
N LEU A 672 34.16 38.21 -4.38
CA LEU A 672 33.32 39.38 -4.13
C LEU A 672 34.17 40.66 -4.21
N PHE A 673 33.75 41.63 -5.02
CA PHE A 673 34.47 42.88 -5.25
C PHE A 673 33.63 44.12 -4.94
N ASP A 674 34.26 45.16 -4.39
CA ASP A 674 33.68 46.52 -4.33
C ASP A 674 34.02 47.26 -5.63
N LEU A 675 33.10 47.21 -6.61
CA LEU A 675 33.31 47.81 -7.93
C LEU A 675 33.50 49.32 -7.88
N LYS A 676 32.86 50.00 -6.92
CA LYS A 676 33.03 51.45 -6.75
C LYS A 676 34.48 51.79 -6.40
N ARG A 677 35.12 50.98 -5.55
CA ARG A 677 36.55 51.15 -5.21
C ARG A 677 37.46 50.78 -6.37
N VAL A 678 37.19 49.65 -7.03
CA VAL A 678 37.95 49.23 -8.23
C VAL A 678 37.94 50.34 -9.28
N PHE A 679 36.76 50.90 -9.59
CA PHE A 679 36.64 51.95 -10.61
C PHE A 679 37.34 53.25 -10.25
N LYS A 680 37.40 53.61 -8.96
CA LYS A 680 38.04 54.83 -8.46
C LYS A 680 39.56 54.79 -8.58
N GLN A 681 40.16 53.61 -8.52
CA GLN A 681 41.62 53.44 -8.55
C GLN A 681 42.19 53.21 -9.96
N ARG A 682 41.32 53.09 -10.98
CA ARG A 682 41.75 53.08 -12.38
C ARG A 682 42.46 54.40 -12.73
N PRO A 683 43.42 54.41 -13.67
CA PRO A 683 43.90 53.26 -14.45
C PRO A 683 44.88 52.36 -13.68
N PHE A 684 44.83 51.05 -13.95
CA PHE A 684 45.76 50.04 -13.43
C PHE A 684 46.94 49.82 -14.39
N PRO A 685 48.11 49.35 -13.91
CA PRO A 685 49.27 49.14 -14.77
C PRO A 685 49.06 48.00 -15.77
N ASN A 686 49.29 48.28 -17.06
CA ASN A 686 49.35 47.28 -18.13
C ASN A 686 50.20 47.82 -19.29
N GLN A 687 50.60 46.95 -20.22
CA GLN A 687 51.39 47.31 -21.40
C GLN A 687 50.85 46.62 -22.65
N ILE A 688 51.21 47.14 -23.83
CA ILE A 688 50.86 46.54 -25.12
C ILE A 688 52.07 45.86 -25.74
N HIS A 689 51.88 44.62 -26.18
CA HIS A 689 52.84 43.88 -27.00
C HIS A 689 52.10 43.24 -28.17
N GLU A 690 52.57 43.50 -29.39
CA GLU A 690 51.93 43.02 -30.65
C GLU A 690 50.42 43.31 -30.72
N GLY A 691 50.01 44.50 -30.25
CA GLY A 691 48.61 44.93 -30.27
C GLY A 691 47.73 44.33 -29.17
N LYS A 692 48.25 43.43 -28.33
CA LYS A 692 47.55 42.81 -27.19
C LYS A 692 48.07 43.34 -25.87
N LEU A 693 47.23 43.31 -24.82
CA LEU A 693 47.70 43.53 -23.45
C LEU A 693 48.71 42.45 -23.05
N THR A 694 49.74 42.80 -22.29
CA THR A 694 50.72 41.83 -21.78
C THR A 694 50.19 41.09 -20.55
N THR A 695 49.38 41.74 -19.73
CA THR A 695 48.85 41.18 -18.47
C THR A 695 47.32 41.15 -18.47
N SER A 696 46.75 40.25 -17.68
CA SER A 696 45.31 40.19 -17.43
C SER A 696 44.87 41.25 -16.41
N TRP A 697 43.57 41.54 -16.31
CA TRP A 697 43.04 42.56 -15.40
C TRP A 697 43.42 42.33 -13.92
N TYR A 698 43.41 41.08 -13.47
CA TYR A 698 43.71 40.74 -12.08
C TYR A 698 45.20 40.82 -11.77
N ARG A 699 46.07 40.58 -12.75
CA ARG A 699 47.52 40.79 -12.62
C ARG A 699 47.88 42.28 -12.64
N SER A 700 47.17 43.09 -13.42
CA SER A 700 47.28 44.56 -13.35
C SER A 700 46.91 45.09 -11.97
N ILE A 701 45.80 44.60 -11.39
CA ILE A 701 45.42 44.97 -10.02
C ILE A 701 46.44 44.43 -9.00
N GLU A 702 46.95 43.20 -9.14
CA GLU A 702 48.00 42.67 -8.25
C GLU A 702 49.27 43.52 -8.27
N GLN A 703 49.70 43.96 -9.45
CA GLN A 703 50.84 44.86 -9.58
C GLN A 703 50.56 46.20 -8.87
N PHE A 704 49.38 46.78 -9.07
CA PHE A 704 48.95 47.98 -8.33
C PHE A 704 48.91 47.75 -6.82
N GLN A 705 48.42 46.60 -6.36
CA GLN A 705 48.43 46.23 -4.94
C GLN A 705 49.87 46.19 -4.44
N THR A 706 50.80 45.60 -5.17
CA THR A 706 52.22 45.48 -4.75
C THR A 706 52.85 46.85 -4.44
N GLU A 707 52.47 47.87 -5.20
CA GLU A 707 52.99 49.24 -5.09
C GLU A 707 52.17 50.14 -4.12
N THR A 708 51.08 49.63 -3.55
CA THR A 708 50.16 50.41 -2.70
C THR A 708 49.74 49.65 -1.43
N GLU A 709 48.94 50.28 -0.57
CA GLU A 709 48.33 49.62 0.60
C GLU A 709 47.08 48.79 0.23
N TRP A 710 46.67 48.82 -1.04
CA TRP A 710 45.49 48.08 -1.48
C TRP A 710 45.71 46.56 -1.48
N ARG A 711 44.65 45.82 -1.13
CA ARG A 711 44.72 44.37 -0.98
C ARG A 711 43.42 43.65 -1.36
N CYS A 712 43.56 42.37 -1.70
CA CYS A 712 42.49 41.40 -1.73
C CYS A 712 42.74 40.36 -0.63
N LEU A 713 41.66 39.95 0.04
CA LEU A 713 41.72 39.08 1.22
C LEU A 713 41.23 37.67 0.89
N ARG A 714 41.66 36.69 1.69
CA ARG A 714 41.09 35.34 1.74
C ARG A 714 40.88 34.93 3.21
N GLY A 715 39.94 34.02 3.44
CA GLY A 715 39.48 33.59 4.76
C GLY A 715 38.03 33.14 4.68
N GLY A 716 37.38 33.04 5.83
CA GLY A 716 35.97 32.67 5.95
C GLY A 716 35.75 31.34 6.65
N ASP A 717 34.47 31.00 6.77
CA ASP A 717 33.98 29.77 7.39
C ASP A 717 34.16 28.57 6.46
N SER A 718 34.53 27.41 7.01
CA SER A 718 34.76 26.17 6.26
C SER A 718 33.48 25.56 5.65
N ARG A 719 32.29 26.05 6.04
CA ARG A 719 30.99 25.52 5.60
C ARG A 719 30.59 25.87 4.18
N SER A 720 31.14 26.93 3.59
CA SER A 720 30.93 27.28 2.17
C SER A 720 32.27 27.32 1.45
N TRP A 721 32.36 26.66 0.30
CA TRP A 721 33.60 26.58 -0.46
C TRP A 721 33.37 26.33 -1.95
N TYR A 722 34.42 26.51 -2.77
CA TYR A 722 34.39 26.15 -4.18
C TYR A 722 35.60 25.30 -4.60
N ILE A 723 35.39 24.47 -5.62
CA ILE A 723 36.41 23.72 -6.36
C ILE A 723 36.33 24.16 -7.83
N HIS A 724 37.48 24.33 -8.47
CA HIS A 724 37.58 24.61 -9.89
C HIS A 724 38.05 23.36 -10.65
N PRO A 725 37.30 22.89 -11.66
CA PRO A 725 37.69 21.71 -12.44
C PRO A 725 38.68 22.07 -13.57
N PRO A 726 39.90 21.48 -13.60
CA PRO A 726 40.80 21.62 -14.73
C PRO A 726 40.18 21.15 -16.04
N ASN A 727 40.45 21.86 -17.15
CA ASN A 727 39.86 21.58 -18.46
C ASN A 727 40.11 20.15 -18.99
N VAL A 728 41.18 19.48 -18.55
CA VAL A 728 41.44 18.07 -18.91
C VAL A 728 40.40 17.12 -18.31
N LEU A 729 39.93 17.39 -17.09
CA LEU A 729 38.98 16.52 -16.38
C LEU A 729 37.55 16.70 -16.88
N LYS A 730 37.24 17.85 -17.49
CA LYS A 730 35.93 18.10 -18.14
C LYS A 730 35.64 17.18 -19.34
N LYS A 731 36.66 16.52 -19.90
CA LYS A 731 36.49 15.54 -20.99
C LYS A 731 35.89 14.22 -20.51
N ASP A 732 36.04 13.91 -19.23
CA ASP A 732 35.42 12.76 -18.60
C ASP A 732 34.15 13.20 -17.88
N LEU A 733 33.05 13.24 -18.63
CA LEU A 733 31.75 13.70 -18.10
C LEU A 733 31.24 12.78 -16.99
N CYS A 734 31.57 11.48 -17.00
CA CYS A 734 31.16 10.56 -15.94
C CYS A 734 31.84 10.90 -14.61
N TYR A 735 33.15 11.15 -14.64
CA TYR A 735 33.87 11.61 -13.46
C TYR A 735 33.41 12.99 -13.00
N TYR A 736 33.24 13.94 -13.95
CA TYR A 736 32.77 15.28 -13.66
C TYR A 736 31.39 15.28 -12.97
N ASP A 737 30.43 14.50 -13.48
CA ASP A 737 29.08 14.40 -12.92
C ASP A 737 29.09 13.78 -11.52
N ARG A 738 29.88 12.70 -11.31
CA ARG A 738 30.06 12.08 -9.98
C ARG A 738 30.61 13.08 -8.97
N VAL A 739 31.65 13.82 -9.33
CA VAL A 739 32.24 14.84 -8.45
C VAL A 739 31.23 15.94 -8.14
N LEU A 740 30.54 16.46 -9.15
CA LEU A 740 29.52 17.49 -8.96
C LEU A 740 28.42 16.99 -8.00
N ASP A 741 27.99 15.74 -8.16
CA ASP A 741 26.98 15.12 -7.30
C ASP A 741 27.43 15.04 -5.84
N LEU A 742 28.63 14.53 -5.62
CA LEU A 742 29.25 14.39 -4.31
C LEU A 742 29.52 15.75 -3.64
N VAL A 743 29.92 16.77 -4.41
CA VAL A 743 30.07 18.16 -3.93
C VAL A 743 28.74 18.73 -3.45
N GLU A 744 27.65 18.52 -4.20
CA GLU A 744 26.32 18.99 -3.80
C GLU A 744 25.79 18.28 -2.54
N GLN A 745 26.22 17.04 -2.28
CA GLN A 745 25.92 16.28 -1.06
C GLN A 745 26.92 16.57 0.07
N ASN A 746 27.86 17.51 -0.13
CA ASN A 746 28.94 17.83 0.81
C ASN A 746 29.81 16.61 1.21
N ASN A 747 29.86 15.59 0.34
CA ASN A 747 30.66 14.37 0.50
C ASN A 747 31.93 14.48 -0.35
N ILE A 748 32.98 15.07 0.20
CA ILE A 748 34.27 15.25 -0.50
C ILE A 748 35.39 14.43 0.16
N PRO A 749 36.35 13.90 -0.63
CA PRO A 749 37.49 13.18 -0.07
C PRO A 749 38.43 14.11 0.69
N ASP A 750 39.12 13.57 1.70
CA ASP A 750 40.11 14.32 2.48
C ASP A 750 41.26 14.83 1.61
N GLU A 751 41.59 14.13 0.53
CA GLU A 751 42.62 14.55 -0.43
C GLU A 751 42.23 15.80 -1.23
N GLN A 752 40.93 16.16 -1.31
CA GLN A 752 40.50 17.40 -1.97
C GLN A 752 40.63 18.61 -1.03
N ARG A 753 40.82 18.40 0.28
CA ARG A 753 40.90 19.48 1.26
C ARG A 753 42.21 20.26 1.10
N ASN A 754 42.09 21.59 1.17
CA ASN A 754 43.10 22.60 0.84
C ASN A 754 43.51 22.67 -0.63
N GLU A 755 42.88 21.90 -1.52
CA GLU A 755 43.08 21.99 -2.96
C GLU A 755 41.92 22.77 -3.58
N TRP A 756 42.24 23.84 -4.34
CA TRP A 756 41.22 24.60 -5.07
C TRP A 756 40.91 23.99 -6.44
N ASP A 757 41.85 23.23 -7.02
CA ASP A 757 41.64 22.51 -8.26
C ASP A 757 41.10 21.10 -7.94
N LEU A 758 40.18 20.61 -8.77
CA LEU A 758 39.70 19.23 -8.66
C LEU A 758 40.87 18.26 -8.81
N ILE A 759 41.06 17.38 -7.82
CA ILE A 759 42.10 16.36 -7.87
C ILE A 759 41.78 15.29 -8.93
N ASP A 760 42.80 14.82 -9.65
CA ASP A 760 42.68 13.71 -10.60
C ASP A 760 42.89 12.36 -9.89
N LYS A 761 42.06 12.07 -8.88
CA LYS A 761 42.09 10.83 -8.10
C LYS A 761 40.69 10.22 -8.02
N LYS A 762 40.26 9.63 -9.14
CA LYS A 762 38.89 9.07 -9.29
C LYS A 762 38.49 8.11 -8.17
N THR A 763 39.43 7.29 -7.70
CA THR A 763 39.19 6.31 -6.63
C THR A 763 38.97 6.91 -5.24
N ALA A 764 39.22 8.22 -5.05
CA ALA A 764 38.92 8.91 -3.79
C ALA A 764 37.47 9.42 -3.74
N TRP A 765 36.86 9.70 -4.90
CA TRP A 765 35.49 10.21 -4.99
C TRP A 765 34.49 9.06 -5.01
N LYS A 766 34.08 8.63 -3.81
CA LYS A 766 33.19 7.50 -3.60
C LYS A 766 31.90 7.94 -2.91
N TYR A 767 30.80 7.30 -3.27
CA TYR A 767 29.56 7.38 -2.52
C TYR A 767 29.69 6.66 -1.17
N THR A 768 28.77 6.93 -0.25
CA THR A 768 28.71 6.27 1.06
C THR A 768 28.56 4.75 0.88
N PRO A 769 29.48 3.93 1.42
CA PRO A 769 29.44 2.48 1.27
C PRO A 769 28.29 1.84 2.04
N ARG A 770 27.88 0.64 1.61
CA ARG A 770 26.76 -0.14 2.14
C ARG A 770 27.20 -1.55 2.54
N ASN A 771 27.08 -1.91 3.80
CA ASN A 771 27.50 -3.23 4.31
C ASN A 771 26.32 -4.14 4.72
N GLU A 772 25.10 -3.69 4.48
CA GLU A 772 23.88 -4.37 4.87
C GLU A 772 23.65 -5.64 4.03
N GLU A 773 23.07 -6.70 4.63
CA GLU A 773 22.77 -7.94 3.90
C GLU A 773 21.62 -7.77 2.89
N ILE A 774 20.73 -6.81 3.15
CA ILE A 774 19.60 -6.44 2.31
C ILE A 774 19.81 -4.99 1.87
N ILE A 775 19.89 -4.79 0.55
CA ILE A 775 20.07 -3.46 -0.04
C ILE A 775 18.97 -3.24 -1.07
N PHE A 776 18.21 -2.16 -0.91
CA PHE A 776 17.23 -1.73 -1.89
C PHE A 776 17.91 -0.90 -2.99
N SER A 777 17.52 -1.15 -4.23
CA SER A 777 17.94 -0.37 -5.39
C SER A 777 16.71 0.33 -5.96
N VAL A 778 16.66 1.66 -5.83
CA VAL A 778 15.51 2.46 -6.29
C VAL A 778 15.93 3.30 -7.47
N THR A 779 15.40 3.03 -8.66
CA THR A 779 15.58 3.93 -9.81
C THR A 779 14.40 4.87 -9.92
N ILE A 780 14.70 6.15 -10.12
CA ILE A 780 13.73 7.22 -10.26
C ILE A 780 13.84 7.82 -11.67
N GLU A 781 12.78 7.72 -12.45
CA GLU A 781 12.68 8.22 -13.84
C GLU A 781 11.50 9.19 -13.99
N ASP A 782 11.72 10.39 -14.56
CA ASP A 782 10.71 11.46 -14.81
C ASP A 782 9.38 11.33 -14.05
N TRP A 783 9.44 11.61 -12.74
CA TRP A 783 8.56 10.99 -11.76
C TRP A 783 7.60 11.98 -11.09
N SER A 784 6.55 11.44 -10.48
CA SER A 784 5.62 12.21 -9.64
C SER A 784 6.13 12.33 -8.20
N PRO A 785 6.39 13.56 -7.68
CA PRO A 785 6.70 13.88 -6.27
C PRO A 785 5.98 13.06 -5.20
N HIS A 786 4.74 12.71 -5.48
CA HIS A 786 3.90 11.95 -4.57
C HIS A 786 4.34 10.49 -4.43
N TRP A 787 4.59 9.80 -5.54
CA TRP A 787 4.86 8.36 -5.56
C TRP A 787 6.27 8.03 -5.09
N ALA A 788 7.32 8.73 -5.55
CA ALA A 788 8.67 8.39 -5.06
C ALA A 788 8.82 8.72 -3.57
N ARG A 789 8.14 9.75 -3.04
CA ARG A 789 8.11 9.96 -1.59
C ARG A 789 7.51 8.74 -0.91
N ALA A 790 6.41 8.20 -1.42
CA ALA A 790 5.75 7.05 -0.85
C ALA A 790 6.61 5.79 -0.89
N CYS A 791 7.29 5.54 -2.01
CA CYS A 791 8.32 4.50 -2.14
C CYS A 791 9.38 4.66 -1.03
N LEU A 792 10.05 5.81 -0.95
CA LEU A 792 11.14 6.04 0.00
C LEU A 792 10.67 6.03 1.47
N ARG A 793 9.48 6.56 1.77
CA ARG A 793 8.89 6.49 3.12
C ARG A 793 8.52 5.07 3.51
N SER A 794 8.02 4.25 2.58
CA SER A 794 7.71 2.84 2.87
C SER A 794 8.93 2.02 3.26
N LEU A 795 10.12 2.39 2.74
CA LEU A 795 11.40 1.87 3.20
C LEU A 795 11.73 2.40 4.60
N TYR A 796 11.65 3.71 4.81
CA TYR A 796 12.03 4.35 6.07
C TYR A 796 11.26 3.82 7.31
N ILE A 797 9.98 3.48 7.15
CA ILE A 797 9.09 3.04 8.24
C ILE A 797 9.14 1.54 8.56
N GLN A 798 10.08 0.79 7.96
CA GLN A 798 10.23 -0.64 8.27
C GLN A 798 10.63 -0.84 9.74
N ASP A 799 10.11 -1.90 10.38
CA ASP A 799 10.31 -2.16 11.81
C ASP A 799 11.73 -2.64 12.16
N CYS A 800 12.50 -3.03 11.13
CA CYS A 800 13.91 -3.38 11.23
C CYS A 800 14.78 -2.28 10.60
N GLU A 801 15.94 -2.00 11.17
CA GLU A 801 16.90 -0.99 10.67
C GLU A 801 18.09 -1.61 9.92
N GLU A 802 18.24 -2.94 9.90
CA GLU A 802 19.38 -3.67 9.29
C GLU A 802 19.25 -3.82 7.76
N TRP A 803 19.11 -2.69 7.06
CA TRP A 803 19.00 -2.62 5.60
C TRP A 803 19.53 -1.27 5.09
N GLY A 804 19.93 -1.23 3.81
CA GLY A 804 20.37 -0.01 3.14
C GLY A 804 19.59 0.25 1.85
N VAL A 805 19.67 1.46 1.31
CA VAL A 805 19.13 1.79 -0.02
C VAL A 805 20.09 2.63 -0.83
N VAL A 806 20.16 2.33 -2.13
CA VAL A 806 20.83 3.15 -3.14
C VAL A 806 19.77 3.70 -4.10
N ILE A 807 19.63 5.03 -4.12
CA ILE A 807 18.70 5.74 -4.97
C ILE A 807 19.45 6.24 -6.21
N PHE A 808 18.96 5.86 -7.39
CA PHE A 808 19.46 6.26 -8.69
C PHE A 808 18.52 7.27 -9.33
N ASP A 809 18.92 8.53 -9.39
CA ASP A 809 18.19 9.58 -10.10
C ASP A 809 18.65 9.66 -11.56
N ASN A 810 17.77 9.19 -12.46
CA ASN A 810 18.03 9.11 -13.88
C ASN A 810 17.67 10.43 -14.60
N CYS A 811 18.62 11.37 -14.65
CA CYS A 811 18.50 12.60 -15.44
C CYS A 811 17.30 13.51 -15.08
N SER A 812 16.77 13.44 -13.85
CA SER A 812 15.65 14.28 -13.45
C SER A 812 15.90 15.79 -13.67
N THR A 813 14.81 16.54 -13.68
CA THR A 813 14.87 18.00 -13.73
C THR A 813 15.64 18.55 -12.51
N ALA A 814 16.29 19.70 -12.67
CA ALA A 814 17.01 20.36 -11.56
C ALA A 814 16.10 20.68 -10.36
N LYS A 815 14.79 20.75 -10.57
CA LYS A 815 13.81 20.90 -9.49
C LYS A 815 13.64 19.60 -8.70
N ASN A 816 13.40 18.49 -9.40
CA ASN A 816 13.22 17.19 -8.78
C ASN A 816 14.50 16.72 -8.08
N GLN A 817 15.67 17.02 -8.62
CA GLN A 817 16.97 16.77 -7.98
C GLN A 817 17.13 17.47 -6.63
N ARG A 818 16.70 18.73 -6.54
CA ARG A 818 16.71 19.49 -5.28
C ARG A 818 15.72 18.91 -4.28
N TRP A 819 14.51 18.61 -4.75
CA TRP A 819 13.50 17.99 -3.91
C TRP A 819 13.98 16.65 -3.35
N LEU A 820 14.63 15.83 -4.18
CA LEU A 820 15.08 14.50 -3.81
C LEU A 820 16.25 14.59 -2.82
N GLY A 821 17.19 15.50 -3.06
CA GLY A 821 18.25 15.79 -2.10
C GLY A 821 17.69 16.19 -0.73
N SER A 822 16.78 17.16 -0.70
CA SER A 822 16.12 17.59 0.55
C SER A 822 15.29 16.49 1.21
N LEU A 823 14.66 15.60 0.44
CA LEU A 823 13.92 14.47 1.01
C LEU A 823 14.88 13.44 1.62
N VAL A 824 15.99 13.14 0.95
CA VAL A 824 17.00 12.20 1.47
C VAL A 824 17.67 12.74 2.74
N GLU A 825 17.89 14.06 2.84
CA GLU A 825 18.36 14.73 4.07
C GLU A 825 17.40 14.58 5.26
N GLU A 826 16.10 14.34 5.02
CA GLU A 826 15.13 14.08 6.10
C GLU A 826 15.18 12.63 6.62
N PHE A 827 15.85 11.73 5.90
CA PHE A 827 16.05 10.35 6.29
C PHE A 827 17.40 10.18 7.02
N ASP A 828 17.67 8.98 7.51
CA ASP A 828 18.91 8.66 8.20
C ASP A 828 20.00 8.13 7.24
N GLU A 829 21.10 7.67 7.84
CA GLU A 829 22.28 7.19 7.13
C GLU A 829 22.06 5.94 6.26
N ARG A 830 20.86 5.32 6.28
CA ARG A 830 20.49 4.17 5.42
C ARG A 830 20.34 4.51 3.94
N PHE A 831 20.30 5.80 3.58
CA PHE A 831 20.06 6.25 2.21
C PHE A 831 21.32 6.77 1.49
N THR A 832 21.70 6.16 0.37
CA THR A 832 22.76 6.65 -0.53
C THR A 832 22.14 7.18 -1.82
N LEU A 833 22.39 8.44 -2.17
CA LEU A 833 21.86 9.07 -3.38
C LEU A 833 22.93 9.18 -4.48
N VAL A 834 22.58 8.71 -5.68
CA VAL A 834 23.40 8.76 -6.89
C VAL A 834 22.62 9.50 -7.97
N ARG A 835 23.06 10.72 -8.34
CA ARG A 835 22.40 11.53 -9.38
C ARG A 835 23.25 11.65 -10.63
N ARG A 836 22.63 11.39 -11.79
CA ARG A 836 23.23 11.68 -13.10
C ARG A 836 22.53 12.85 -13.78
N ARG A 837 23.32 13.77 -14.35
CA ARG A 837 22.84 15.00 -15.03
C ARG A 837 23.16 15.00 -16.52
N PHE A 838 24.21 14.27 -16.91
CA PHE A 838 24.78 14.33 -18.27
C PHE A 838 24.66 13.03 -19.07
N ALA A 839 24.24 11.93 -18.46
CA ALA A 839 23.87 10.72 -19.20
C ALA A 839 22.86 9.87 -18.41
N SER A 840 22.13 9.01 -19.13
CA SER A 840 21.15 8.11 -18.54
C SER A 840 21.79 7.09 -17.60
N ILE A 841 20.98 6.61 -16.67
CA ILE A 841 21.26 5.43 -15.86
C ILE A 841 20.65 4.23 -16.59
N ASP A 842 21.46 3.23 -16.86
CA ASP A 842 21.03 1.92 -17.37
C ASP A 842 21.41 0.82 -16.36
N ASP A 843 20.94 -0.38 -16.63
CA ASP A 843 21.19 -1.56 -15.80
C ASP A 843 22.67 -1.87 -15.56
N SER A 844 23.52 -1.64 -16.57
CA SER A 844 24.97 -1.81 -16.45
C SER A 844 25.55 -0.82 -15.45
N PHE A 845 25.14 0.45 -15.52
CA PHE A 845 25.56 1.47 -14.57
C PHE A 845 25.09 1.16 -13.15
N VAL A 846 23.83 0.75 -12.98
CA VAL A 846 23.29 0.37 -11.65
C VAL A 846 24.14 -0.76 -11.06
N LYS A 847 24.41 -1.80 -11.84
CA LYS A 847 25.23 -2.93 -11.40
C LYS A 847 26.65 -2.50 -11.01
N GLU A 848 27.32 -1.73 -11.87
CA GLU A 848 28.67 -1.21 -11.58
C GLU A 848 28.71 -0.33 -10.33
N ALA A 849 27.70 0.53 -10.15
CA ALA A 849 27.60 1.39 -8.97
C ALA A 849 27.34 0.59 -7.69
N LEU A 850 26.48 -0.44 -7.74
CA LEU A 850 26.24 -1.33 -6.61
C LEU A 850 27.51 -2.14 -6.27
N ASP A 851 28.26 -2.64 -7.25
CA ASP A 851 29.54 -3.32 -7.01
C ASP A 851 30.59 -2.41 -6.34
N GLU A 852 30.52 -1.10 -6.58
CA GLU A 852 31.40 -0.13 -5.92
C GLU A 852 30.91 0.27 -4.52
N ILE A 853 29.59 0.41 -4.34
CA ILE A 853 28.97 0.91 -3.10
C ILE A 853 28.83 -0.19 -2.05
N CYS A 854 28.48 -1.40 -2.46
CA CYS A 854 28.24 -2.53 -1.56
C CYS A 854 29.57 -3.15 -1.09
N THR A 855 29.80 -3.18 0.22
CA THR A 855 30.96 -3.81 0.86
C THR A 855 30.67 -5.21 1.39
N HIS A 856 29.40 -5.56 1.56
CA HIS A 856 29.00 -6.94 1.86
C HIS A 856 29.34 -7.86 0.68
N GLU A 857 29.80 -9.09 0.93
CA GLU A 857 30.34 -9.97 -0.13
C GLU A 857 29.29 -10.32 -1.20
N ASN A 858 28.05 -10.59 -0.77
CA ASN A 858 26.97 -10.94 -1.70
C ASN A 858 25.57 -10.60 -1.12
N PRO A 859 25.24 -9.30 -0.96
CA PRO A 859 23.95 -8.88 -0.40
C PRO A 859 22.79 -9.26 -1.33
N MET A 860 21.59 -9.37 -0.76
CA MET A 860 20.34 -9.45 -1.50
C MET A 860 19.95 -8.04 -1.99
N ILE A 861 19.93 -7.84 -3.30
CA ILE A 861 19.51 -6.58 -3.93
C ILE A 861 18.02 -6.67 -4.25
N VAL A 862 17.23 -5.79 -3.65
CA VAL A 862 15.78 -5.70 -3.89
C VAL A 862 15.46 -4.46 -4.71
N SER A 863 14.96 -4.62 -5.93
CA SER A 863 14.69 -3.50 -6.83
C SER A 863 13.27 -2.97 -6.66
N LEU A 864 13.14 -1.65 -6.62
CA LEU A 864 11.85 -0.93 -6.60
C LEU A 864 11.87 0.19 -7.64
N SER A 865 10.75 0.41 -8.32
CA SER A 865 10.52 1.65 -9.10
C SER A 865 9.91 2.75 -8.24
N GLU A 866 9.88 3.99 -8.73
CA GLU A 866 9.33 5.14 -8.00
C GLU A 866 7.83 5.05 -7.72
N LYS A 867 7.11 4.12 -8.34
CA LYS A 867 5.67 3.83 -8.13
C LYS A 867 5.44 2.53 -7.34
N GLU A 868 6.49 1.84 -6.93
CA GLU A 868 6.41 0.66 -6.08
C GLU A 868 6.62 1.03 -4.62
N ILE A 869 5.74 0.53 -3.76
CA ILE A 869 5.71 0.86 -2.34
C ILE A 869 5.69 -0.46 -1.58
N LEU A 870 6.48 -0.57 -0.51
CA LEU A 870 6.38 -1.71 0.38
C LEU A 870 5.00 -1.72 1.04
N PHE A 871 4.31 -2.86 0.96
CA PHE A 871 2.91 -2.96 1.39
C PHE A 871 2.74 -2.91 2.92
N ASP A 872 3.78 -3.30 3.67
CA ASP A 872 3.77 -3.48 5.12
C ASP A 872 5.11 -3.08 5.77
N SER A 873 5.16 -2.84 7.09
CA SER A 873 6.39 -2.48 7.82
C SER A 873 7.31 -3.66 8.15
N LEU A 874 6.85 -4.91 7.99
CA LEU A 874 7.62 -6.13 8.28
C LEU A 874 8.27 -6.76 7.03
N ILE A 875 8.26 -6.10 5.88
CA ILE A 875 8.80 -6.70 4.65
C ILE A 875 10.29 -6.97 4.79
N VAL A 876 11.05 -6.06 5.40
CA VAL A 876 12.48 -6.30 5.66
C VAL A 876 12.70 -7.51 6.59
N SER A 877 11.91 -7.64 7.66
CA SER A 877 12.00 -8.79 8.56
C SER A 877 11.72 -10.12 7.85
N GLN A 878 10.80 -10.14 6.89
CA GLN A 878 10.54 -11.33 6.06
C GLN A 878 11.71 -11.65 5.14
N LEU A 879 12.36 -10.62 4.57
CA LEU A 879 13.54 -10.79 3.72
C LEU A 879 14.75 -11.31 4.52
N GLN A 880 14.84 -11.04 5.82
CA GLN A 880 15.90 -11.58 6.69
C GLN A 880 15.77 -13.10 6.92
N GLU A 881 14.61 -13.71 6.64
CA GLU A 881 14.45 -15.17 6.69
C GLU A 881 15.16 -15.88 5.51
N VAL A 882 15.62 -15.14 4.51
CA VAL A 882 16.24 -15.67 3.29
C VAL A 882 17.67 -16.09 3.58
N THR A 883 17.88 -17.40 3.65
CA THR A 883 19.19 -18.00 3.89
C THR A 883 20.15 -17.85 2.69
N PRO A 884 21.47 -17.98 2.89
CA PRO A 884 22.47 -17.83 1.83
C PRO A 884 22.35 -18.85 0.67
N GLU A 885 21.64 -19.97 0.84
CA GLU A 885 21.40 -20.92 -0.26
C GLU A 885 20.39 -20.44 -1.32
N TYR A 886 19.65 -19.36 -1.06
CA TYR A 886 18.74 -18.75 -2.03
C TYR A 886 19.43 -17.62 -2.80
N ASP A 887 19.39 -17.76 -4.12
CA ASP A 887 19.93 -16.83 -5.11
C ASP A 887 18.98 -15.65 -5.36
N ALA A 888 17.68 -15.87 -5.20
CA ALA A 888 16.65 -14.87 -5.47
C ALA A 888 15.45 -14.99 -4.51
N VAL A 889 14.65 -13.92 -4.45
CA VAL A 889 13.40 -13.87 -3.69
C VAL A 889 12.28 -13.47 -4.63
N ALA A 890 11.14 -14.16 -4.54
CA ALA A 890 9.92 -13.81 -5.25
C ALA A 890 8.76 -13.58 -4.28
N SER A 891 7.84 -12.69 -4.66
CA SER A 891 6.64 -12.44 -3.85
C SER A 891 5.45 -12.00 -4.71
N PRO A 892 4.22 -12.13 -4.18
CA PRO A 892 3.04 -11.47 -4.73
C PRO A 892 3.21 -9.96 -4.80
N THR A 893 2.63 -9.39 -5.85
CA THR A 893 2.58 -7.95 -6.10
C THR A 893 1.16 -7.53 -6.37
N TYR A 894 0.71 -6.48 -5.70
CA TYR A 894 -0.54 -5.83 -6.07
C TYR A 894 -0.33 -4.92 -7.27
N LEU A 895 -1.06 -5.16 -8.35
CA LEU A 895 -1.06 -4.27 -9.52
C LEU A 895 -2.32 -3.40 -9.48
N ALA A 896 -2.16 -2.09 -9.31
CA ALA A 896 -3.29 -1.18 -9.19
C ALA A 896 -4.20 -1.14 -10.44
N ARG A 897 -3.63 -1.31 -11.64
CA ARG A 897 -4.38 -1.42 -12.91
C ARG A 897 -5.12 -2.75 -13.07
N GLN A 898 -4.73 -3.79 -12.33
CA GLN A 898 -5.37 -5.11 -12.35
C GLN A 898 -5.62 -5.62 -10.91
N PRO A 899 -6.51 -4.96 -10.14
CA PRO A 899 -6.75 -5.23 -8.72
C PRO A 899 -7.04 -6.69 -8.39
N LEU A 900 -7.80 -7.36 -9.27
CA LEU A 900 -8.22 -8.75 -9.06
C LEU A 900 -7.16 -9.77 -9.49
N GLY A 901 -6.10 -9.36 -10.20
CA GLY A 901 -5.06 -10.23 -10.76
C GLY A 901 -5.08 -10.31 -12.30
N MET A 902 -4.27 -11.22 -12.86
CA MET A 902 -4.07 -11.37 -14.32
C MET A 902 -4.45 -12.76 -14.83
N TYR A 903 -4.89 -12.87 -16.08
CA TYR A 903 -5.15 -14.16 -16.71
C TYR A 903 -3.86 -14.92 -17.04
N PHE A 904 -3.92 -16.24 -16.97
CA PHE A 904 -2.85 -17.11 -17.43
C PHE A 904 -2.62 -16.97 -18.94
N GLY A 905 -1.41 -16.54 -19.32
CA GLY A 905 -0.90 -16.65 -20.70
C GLY A 905 -1.31 -15.56 -21.68
N GLU A 906 -1.98 -14.50 -21.23
CA GLU A 906 -2.33 -13.32 -22.07
C GLU A 906 -1.54 -12.06 -21.72
N SER A 907 -0.84 -12.06 -20.59
CA SER A 907 0.07 -10.97 -20.23
C SER A 907 1.50 -11.43 -20.29
N ASP A 908 2.33 -10.49 -20.67
CA ASP A 908 3.76 -10.54 -20.51
C ASP A 908 4.10 -10.88 -19.00
N VAL A 909 3.33 -10.42 -18.00
CA VAL A 909 3.54 -10.68 -16.55
C VAL A 909 3.28 -12.14 -16.12
N VAL A 910 4.16 -12.71 -15.28
CA VAL A 910 3.99 -14.04 -14.67
C VAL A 910 2.92 -14.02 -13.55
N SER A 911 1.92 -14.89 -13.66
CA SER A 911 0.94 -15.17 -12.60
C SER A 911 1.17 -16.56 -12.00
N ASN A 912 0.93 -16.72 -10.69
CA ASN A 912 0.91 -18.05 -10.07
C ASN A 912 -0.37 -18.83 -10.45
N LYS A 913 -0.48 -20.11 -10.04
CA LYS A 913 -1.66 -21.00 -10.28
C LYS A 913 -3.01 -20.45 -9.78
N SER A 914 -3.00 -19.36 -9.01
CA SER A 914 -4.17 -18.70 -8.42
C SER A 914 -4.43 -17.31 -9.03
N ASN A 915 -3.79 -17.02 -10.18
CA ASN A 915 -3.89 -15.75 -10.91
C ASN A 915 -3.44 -14.53 -10.10
N THR A 916 -2.55 -14.72 -9.12
CA THR A 916 -1.92 -13.63 -8.38
C THR A 916 -0.67 -13.17 -9.14
N PRO A 917 -0.51 -11.86 -9.43
CA PRO A 917 0.72 -11.34 -10.01
C PRO A 917 1.90 -11.65 -9.09
N PHE A 918 2.96 -12.21 -9.65
CA PHE A 918 4.10 -12.72 -8.89
C PHE A 918 5.40 -12.38 -9.63
N SER A 919 6.38 -11.87 -8.90
CA SER A 919 7.59 -11.30 -9.52
C SER A 919 8.83 -11.61 -8.70
N ILE A 920 9.98 -11.69 -9.36
CA ILE A 920 11.28 -11.75 -8.68
C ILE A 920 11.56 -10.36 -8.12
N ARG A 921 11.61 -10.27 -6.80
CA ARG A 921 11.76 -9.01 -6.07
C ARG A 921 13.20 -8.74 -5.68
N GLY A 922 13.99 -9.77 -5.43
CA GLY A 922 15.40 -9.61 -5.11
C GLY A 922 16.27 -10.68 -5.71
N GLN A 923 17.52 -10.32 -5.97
CA GLN A 923 18.58 -11.23 -6.41
C GLN A 923 19.86 -10.94 -5.64
N ARG A 924 20.67 -11.97 -5.41
CA ARG A 924 22.03 -11.79 -4.87
C ARG A 924 22.87 -10.94 -5.83
N LEU A 925 23.67 -10.02 -5.29
CA LEU A 925 24.47 -9.09 -6.09
C LEU A 925 25.34 -9.81 -7.14
N SER A 926 25.87 -11.00 -6.84
CA SER A 926 26.70 -11.80 -7.76
C SER A 926 26.02 -12.18 -9.08
N ILE A 927 24.69 -12.30 -9.08
CA ILE A 927 23.87 -12.65 -10.25
C ILE A 927 22.92 -11.52 -10.68
N PHE A 928 22.85 -10.44 -9.90
CA PHE A 928 22.08 -9.26 -10.22
C PHE A 928 22.56 -8.63 -11.54
N THR A 929 21.63 -8.38 -12.45
CA THR A 929 21.95 -7.87 -13.80
C THR A 929 21.50 -6.43 -14.05
N GLY A 930 20.89 -5.77 -13.07
CA GLY A 930 20.32 -4.43 -13.22
C GLY A 930 18.88 -4.31 -12.73
N ASN A 931 18.35 -3.09 -12.74
CA ASN A 931 17.02 -2.76 -12.21
C ASN A 931 15.88 -3.04 -13.19
N ASN A 932 16.17 -3.53 -14.42
CA ASN A 932 15.23 -3.82 -15.51
C ASN A 932 13.79 -3.84 -15.03
N HIS A 933 13.08 -2.75 -15.34
CA HIS A 933 11.69 -2.47 -14.93
C HIS A 933 10.70 -3.58 -15.32
N ASP A 934 11.15 -4.53 -16.13
CA ASP A 934 10.57 -5.85 -16.39
C ASP A 934 10.80 -6.85 -15.21
N SER A 935 10.86 -6.42 -13.95
CA SER A 935 11.07 -7.32 -12.78
C SER A 935 9.93 -8.33 -12.56
N ILE A 936 8.88 -8.25 -13.37
CA ILE A 936 7.80 -9.23 -13.47
C ILE A 936 8.17 -10.42 -14.41
N TYR A 937 9.38 -10.42 -15.01
CA TYR A 937 9.71 -11.20 -16.20
C TYR A 937 11.05 -11.97 -16.17
N ARG A 938 11.27 -12.83 -15.19
CA ARG A 938 12.29 -13.87 -15.40
C ARG A 938 11.76 -15.27 -15.15
N ASP A 939 11.85 -16.07 -16.20
CA ASP A 939 11.81 -17.52 -16.13
C ASP A 939 13.17 -17.96 -15.53
N VAL A 940 13.15 -18.18 -14.22
CA VAL A 940 14.35 -18.43 -13.40
C VAL A 940 14.79 -19.88 -13.57
N ASN A 941 15.21 -20.25 -14.78
CA ASN A 941 15.42 -21.64 -15.15
C ASN A 941 16.66 -22.31 -14.51
N ASN A 942 17.39 -21.66 -13.58
CA ASN A 942 18.57 -22.21 -12.91
C ASN A 942 18.88 -21.66 -11.49
N GLU A 943 18.03 -20.82 -10.86
CA GLU A 943 18.33 -20.20 -9.55
C GLU A 943 17.45 -20.78 -8.43
N THR A 944 17.96 -20.80 -7.20
CA THR A 944 17.16 -21.14 -5.99
C THR A 944 16.35 -19.93 -5.55
N VAL A 945 15.03 -19.99 -5.70
CA VAL A 945 14.11 -18.89 -5.36
C VAL A 945 13.42 -19.14 -4.02
N PHE A 946 13.51 -18.17 -3.11
CA PHE A 946 12.70 -18.14 -1.89
C PHE A 946 11.37 -17.43 -2.17
N GLU A 947 10.25 -18.11 -1.92
CA GLU A 947 8.91 -17.55 -2.15
C GLU A 947 8.31 -16.99 -0.86
N ILE A 948 8.18 -15.66 -0.79
CA ILE A 948 7.38 -14.99 0.24
C ILE A 948 5.91 -15.08 -0.18
N GLN A 949 5.06 -15.66 0.68
CA GLN A 949 3.61 -15.82 0.39
C GLN A 949 2.80 -14.55 0.66
N ASN A 950 3.36 -13.62 1.43
CA ASN A 950 2.76 -12.32 1.74
C ASN A 950 2.97 -11.33 0.61
N MET A 951 2.06 -10.38 0.49
CA MET A 951 2.19 -9.31 -0.48
C MET A 951 3.27 -8.32 -0.04
N SER A 952 4.37 -8.26 -0.79
CA SER A 952 5.50 -7.39 -0.43
C SER A 952 5.40 -6.00 -1.03
N VAL A 953 4.84 -5.88 -2.24
CA VAL A 953 4.82 -4.63 -3.02
C VAL A 953 3.42 -4.26 -3.48
N TYR A 954 3.06 -3.00 -3.27
CA TYR A 954 1.99 -2.30 -3.96
C TYR A 954 2.58 -1.55 -5.16
N ASN A 955 2.27 -2.00 -6.36
CA ASN A 955 2.64 -1.32 -7.59
C ASN A 955 1.50 -0.37 -7.99
N ALA A 956 1.79 0.93 -7.86
CA ALA A 956 0.87 2.00 -8.18
C ALA A 956 0.86 2.39 -9.67
N ASP A 957 1.61 1.68 -10.51
CA ASP A 957 1.68 2.02 -11.91
C ASP A 957 0.39 1.66 -12.62
N MET A 958 -0.39 2.70 -12.87
CA MET A 958 -1.67 2.61 -13.54
C MET A 958 -1.53 2.40 -15.06
N THR A 959 -0.30 2.33 -15.61
CA THR A 959 -0.06 2.11 -17.04
C THR A 959 0.33 0.69 -17.44
N VAL A 960 0.66 -0.19 -16.49
CA VAL A 960 1.14 -1.56 -16.77
C VAL A 960 -0.04 -2.51 -17.02
N GLY A 961 -0.28 -2.90 -18.29
CA GLY A 961 -1.24 -3.94 -18.72
C GLY A 961 -2.27 -3.48 -19.77
N ALA A 962 -2.23 -4.11 -20.97
CA ALA A 962 -3.03 -3.87 -22.19
C ALA A 962 -3.22 -2.39 -22.58
N GLU A 963 -2.57 -2.00 -23.68
CA GLU A 963 -2.46 -0.63 -24.25
C GLU A 963 -3.78 0.02 -24.70
N ASP A 964 -4.95 -0.61 -24.48
CA ASP A 964 -6.24 -0.24 -25.07
C ASP A 964 -7.36 0.08 -24.05
N SER A 965 -7.06 0.35 -22.77
CA SER A 965 -8.12 0.74 -21.83
C SER A 965 -8.59 2.18 -22.09
N ASP A 966 -9.85 2.36 -22.48
CA ASP A 966 -10.56 3.66 -22.58
C ASP A 966 -10.75 4.37 -21.20
N ASP A 967 -10.11 3.91 -20.12
CA ASP A 967 -10.22 4.50 -18.78
C ASP A 967 -9.51 5.86 -18.72
N LEU A 968 -10.27 6.94 -18.81
CA LEU A 968 -9.75 8.31 -18.76
C LEU A 968 -9.33 8.71 -17.34
N ARG A 969 -9.78 7.97 -16.33
CA ARG A 969 -9.52 8.21 -14.90
C ARG A 969 -8.93 6.95 -14.25
N PRO A 970 -7.70 6.54 -14.56
CA PRO A 970 -7.17 5.28 -14.07
C PRO A 970 -6.86 5.30 -12.56
N THR A 971 -6.60 6.47 -11.96
CA THR A 971 -6.30 6.58 -10.53
C THR A 971 -7.56 6.76 -9.68
N THR A 972 -7.72 5.92 -8.66
CA THR A 972 -8.74 6.09 -7.60
C THR A 972 -8.16 6.86 -6.43
N TYR A 973 -8.70 8.04 -6.15
CA TYR A 973 -8.33 8.88 -5.01
C TYR A 973 -9.27 8.67 -3.82
N ILE A 974 -8.68 8.48 -2.64
CA ILE A 974 -9.41 8.27 -1.39
C ILE A 974 -9.33 9.56 -0.56
N PRO A 975 -10.47 10.12 -0.10
CA PRO A 975 -10.48 11.28 0.77
C PRO A 975 -9.57 11.07 1.99
N ASN A 976 -8.61 11.97 2.21
CA ASN A 976 -7.75 11.91 3.38
C ASN A 976 -8.48 12.53 4.58
N MET A 977 -8.94 11.66 5.48
CA MET A 977 -9.71 12.02 6.68
C MET A 977 -8.88 12.69 7.79
N ARG A 978 -7.56 12.85 7.59
CA ARG A 978 -6.62 13.48 8.52
C ARG A 978 -6.07 14.81 8.01
N LYS A 979 -6.54 15.31 6.86
CA LYS A 979 -6.23 16.64 6.33
C LYS A 979 -7.51 17.44 6.13
N LEU A 980 -7.42 18.76 6.34
CA LEU A 980 -8.57 19.65 6.29
C LEU A 980 -8.26 20.95 5.54
N GLU A 981 -9.14 21.33 4.62
CA GLU A 981 -9.24 22.71 4.13
C GLU A 981 -10.48 23.39 4.74
N ILE A 982 -10.32 24.62 5.24
CA ILE A 982 -11.43 25.42 5.77
C ILE A 982 -11.62 26.65 4.90
N ASP A 983 -12.75 26.71 4.18
CA ASP A 983 -13.16 27.90 3.43
C ASP A 983 -13.90 28.85 4.38
N ILE A 984 -13.18 29.74 5.06
CA ILE A 984 -13.75 30.60 6.11
C ILE A 984 -14.58 31.78 5.55
N THR A 985 -14.48 32.06 4.25
CA THR A 985 -15.18 33.18 3.61
C THR A 985 -15.28 32.94 2.11
N TYR A 986 -16.36 33.40 1.46
CA TYR A 986 -16.43 33.48 0.01
C TYR A 986 -16.26 34.90 -0.54
N PHE A 987 -16.19 35.90 0.34
CA PHE A 987 -15.81 37.26 -0.01
C PHE A 987 -14.36 37.30 -0.49
N CYS A 988 -14.15 37.90 -1.66
CA CYS A 988 -12.83 38.12 -2.24
C CYS A 988 -12.74 39.51 -2.84
N ASN A 989 -11.60 40.18 -2.63
CA ASN A 989 -11.28 41.45 -3.28
C ASN A 989 -10.56 41.27 -4.63
N LEU A 990 -10.43 40.03 -5.12
CA LEU A 990 -9.74 39.68 -6.35
C LEU A 990 -10.56 38.66 -7.17
N THR A 991 -11.07 39.06 -8.32
CA THR A 991 -11.94 38.24 -9.16
C THR A 991 -11.16 37.35 -10.13
N CYS A 992 -10.38 36.37 -9.64
CA CYS A 992 -9.53 35.54 -10.52
C CYS A 992 -10.31 34.79 -11.63
N ALA A 993 -9.76 34.73 -12.85
CA ALA A 993 -10.23 33.80 -13.88
C ALA A 993 -10.05 32.35 -13.39
N GLY A 994 -11.03 31.47 -13.63
CA GLY A 994 -10.99 30.06 -13.20
C GLY A 994 -10.96 29.84 -11.68
N CYS A 995 -11.51 30.77 -10.87
CA CYS A 995 -11.55 30.61 -9.42
C CYS A 995 -12.34 29.36 -9.00
N SER A 996 -11.71 28.41 -8.29
CA SER A 996 -12.36 27.18 -7.83
C SER A 996 -13.39 27.38 -6.71
N ARG A 997 -13.52 28.60 -6.18
CA ARG A 997 -14.58 29.01 -5.23
C ARG A 997 -15.67 29.84 -5.91
N SER A 998 -15.59 30.00 -7.23
CA SER A 998 -16.47 30.83 -8.05
C SER A 998 -16.60 32.28 -7.58
N SER A 999 -15.65 32.82 -6.80
CA SER A 999 -15.76 34.18 -6.27
C SER A 999 -15.75 35.28 -7.34
N ALA A 1000 -15.36 34.96 -8.57
CA ALA A 1000 -15.42 35.88 -9.71
C ALA A 1000 -16.76 35.80 -10.46
N GLN A 1001 -17.25 34.59 -10.71
CA GLN A 1001 -18.48 34.31 -11.46
C GLN A 1001 -19.74 34.51 -10.60
N ALA A 1002 -19.64 34.17 -9.31
CA ALA A 1002 -20.71 34.25 -8.32
C ALA A 1002 -20.21 34.90 -7.01
N PRO A 1003 -20.03 36.24 -6.97
CA PRO A 1003 -19.54 36.95 -5.80
C PRO A 1003 -20.49 36.81 -4.60
N SER A 1004 -19.92 36.61 -3.41
CA SER A 1004 -20.68 36.44 -2.17
C SER A 1004 -20.06 37.23 -1.02
N GLY A 1005 -20.91 37.72 -0.11
CA GLY A 1005 -20.52 38.31 1.17
C GLY A 1005 -20.51 37.31 2.33
N GLN A 1006 -20.68 36.02 2.05
CA GLN A 1006 -20.79 34.99 3.07
C GLN A 1006 -19.47 34.76 3.80
N HIS A 1007 -19.58 34.68 5.12
CA HIS A 1007 -18.51 34.44 6.07
C HIS A 1007 -18.92 33.27 6.95
N MET A 1008 -17.97 32.37 7.26
CA MET A 1008 -18.20 31.29 8.21
C MET A 1008 -18.37 31.87 9.62
N PRO A 1009 -19.45 31.54 10.34
CA PRO A 1009 -19.60 31.95 11.74
C PRO A 1009 -18.46 31.37 12.58
N ILE A 1010 -17.96 32.16 13.55
CA ILE A 1010 -16.86 31.71 14.42
C ILE A 1010 -17.26 30.53 15.30
N GLU A 1011 -18.55 30.40 15.59
CA GLU A 1011 -19.16 29.30 16.33
C GLU A 1011 -18.92 27.96 15.63
N MET A 1012 -18.95 27.92 14.30
CA MET A 1012 -18.68 26.70 13.51
C MET A 1012 -17.21 26.25 13.63
N ILE A 1013 -16.28 27.20 13.81
CA ILE A 1013 -14.87 26.86 14.11
C ILE A 1013 -14.78 26.25 15.51
N GLN A 1014 -15.51 26.78 16.49
CA GLN A 1014 -15.54 26.20 17.84
C GLN A 1014 -16.15 24.78 17.82
N GLU A 1015 -17.27 24.58 17.10
CA GLU A 1015 -17.91 23.27 16.94
C GLU A 1015 -16.95 22.25 16.31
N PHE A 1016 -16.20 22.66 15.28
CA PHE A 1016 -15.15 21.83 14.67
C PHE A 1016 -14.06 21.42 15.68
N LEU A 1017 -13.61 22.35 16.52
CA LEU A 1017 -12.56 22.08 17.53
C LEU A 1017 -13.08 21.14 18.63
N ASP A 1018 -14.33 21.34 19.06
CA ASP A 1018 -14.99 20.49 20.05
C ASP A 1018 -15.21 19.08 19.49
N GLU A 1019 -15.67 18.95 18.25
CA GLU A 1019 -15.83 17.65 17.58
C GLU A 1019 -14.48 16.96 17.38
N SER A 1020 -13.46 17.69 16.93
CA SER A 1020 -12.09 17.16 16.77
C SER A 1020 -11.56 16.61 18.09
N LYS A 1021 -11.80 17.31 19.20
CA LYS A 1021 -11.41 16.84 20.54
C LYS A 1021 -12.20 15.62 20.97
N GLN A 1022 -13.52 15.63 20.78
CA GLN A 1022 -14.39 14.51 21.11
C GLN A 1022 -14.00 13.22 20.38
N LYS A 1023 -13.66 13.33 19.09
CA LYS A 1023 -13.23 12.21 18.26
C LYS A 1023 -11.76 11.84 18.42
N GLY A 1024 -11.00 12.57 19.24
CA GLY A 1024 -9.56 12.34 19.43
C GLY A 1024 -8.76 12.52 18.14
N MET A 1025 -9.15 13.48 17.30
CA MET A 1025 -8.53 13.72 16.00
C MET A 1025 -7.09 14.21 16.17
N LYS A 1026 -6.18 13.60 15.41
CA LYS A 1026 -4.82 14.08 15.16
C LYS A 1026 -4.72 14.42 13.69
N TRP A 1027 -4.56 15.70 13.38
CA TRP A 1027 -4.56 16.17 12.00
C TRP A 1027 -3.13 16.17 11.44
N GLU A 1028 -2.97 15.74 10.20
CA GLU A 1028 -1.73 15.86 9.42
C GLU A 1028 -1.53 17.30 8.93
N ALA A 1029 -2.61 17.94 8.44
CA ALA A 1029 -2.57 19.31 7.94
C ALA A 1029 -3.93 20.00 8.07
N LEU A 1030 -3.88 21.33 8.29
CA LEU A 1030 -5.03 22.22 8.20
C LEU A 1030 -4.66 23.47 7.40
N HIS A 1031 -5.42 23.75 6.35
CA HIS A 1031 -5.25 24.94 5.54
C HIS A 1031 -6.49 25.85 5.64
N ILE A 1032 -6.29 27.15 5.84
CA ILE A 1032 -7.32 28.18 5.75
C ILE A 1032 -7.33 28.77 4.34
N LEU A 1033 -8.48 28.69 3.68
CA LEU A 1033 -8.74 29.19 2.32
C LEU A 1033 -10.12 29.89 2.25
N GLY A 1034 -10.65 30.02 1.03
CA GLY A 1034 -11.91 30.67 0.70
C GLY A 1034 -11.74 31.60 -0.51
N GLY A 1035 -12.49 32.70 -0.51
CA GLY A 1035 -12.29 33.84 -1.40
C GLY A 1035 -10.95 34.53 -1.10
N GLU A 1036 -10.95 35.51 -0.19
CA GLU A 1036 -9.73 36.01 0.44
C GLU A 1036 -9.85 35.85 1.97
N PRO A 1037 -9.25 34.81 2.57
CA PRO A 1037 -9.48 34.45 3.97
C PRO A 1037 -9.10 35.57 4.95
N THR A 1038 -8.04 36.32 4.65
CA THR A 1038 -7.58 37.39 5.55
C THR A 1038 -8.56 38.57 5.63
N LEU A 1039 -9.56 38.64 4.74
CA LEU A 1039 -10.61 39.66 4.79
C LEU A 1039 -11.81 39.27 5.66
N HIS A 1040 -11.85 38.04 6.19
CA HIS A 1040 -12.86 37.62 7.16
C HIS A 1040 -12.91 38.58 8.36
N PRO A 1041 -14.10 39.00 8.85
CA PRO A 1041 -14.23 39.94 9.95
C PRO A 1041 -13.49 39.51 11.24
N ASN A 1042 -13.53 38.21 11.54
CA ASN A 1042 -12.88 37.59 12.71
C ASN A 1042 -11.58 36.84 12.36
N PHE A 1043 -10.89 37.16 11.25
CA PHE A 1043 -9.73 36.38 10.80
C PHE A 1043 -8.67 36.14 11.90
N VAL A 1044 -8.26 37.19 12.60
CA VAL A 1044 -7.24 37.11 13.67
C VAL A 1044 -7.70 36.18 14.80
N GLU A 1045 -8.97 36.31 15.20
CA GLU A 1045 -9.56 35.50 16.26
C GLU A 1045 -9.63 34.02 15.87
N ILE A 1046 -10.06 33.71 14.64
CA ILE A 1046 -10.08 32.34 14.11
C ILE A 1046 -8.68 31.72 14.12
N VAL A 1047 -7.67 32.44 13.63
CA VAL A 1047 -6.28 31.92 13.61
C VAL A 1047 -5.77 31.67 15.02
N THR A 1048 -6.01 32.59 15.96
CA THR A 1048 -5.60 32.40 17.37
C THR A 1048 -6.33 31.22 18.02
N MET A 1049 -7.64 31.08 17.81
CA MET A 1049 -8.41 29.95 18.35
C MET A 1049 -7.91 28.60 17.83
N LEU A 1050 -7.64 28.51 16.53
CA LEU A 1050 -7.05 27.32 15.92
C LEU A 1050 -5.66 27.06 16.50
N ASP A 1051 -4.81 28.08 16.55
CA ASP A 1051 -3.43 27.98 17.04
C ASP A 1051 -3.37 27.39 18.46
N ASP A 1052 -4.10 28.01 19.39
CA ASP A 1052 -4.15 27.57 20.80
C ASP A 1052 -4.59 26.11 20.92
N TRP A 1053 -5.62 25.70 20.16
CA TRP A 1053 -6.11 24.33 20.19
C TRP A 1053 -5.11 23.34 19.61
N PHE A 1054 -4.53 23.64 18.44
CA PHE A 1054 -3.60 22.75 17.74
C PHE A 1054 -2.31 22.57 18.52
N MET A 1055 -1.77 23.63 19.12
CA MET A 1055 -0.58 23.54 19.95
C MET A 1055 -0.78 22.64 21.18
N GLU A 1056 -1.98 22.61 21.76
CA GLU A 1056 -2.30 21.74 22.90
C GLU A 1056 -2.64 20.30 22.48
N HIS A 1057 -3.44 20.13 21.42
CA HIS A 1057 -4.09 18.84 21.11
C HIS A 1057 -3.48 18.12 19.90
N SER A 1058 -2.83 18.80 18.97
CA SER A 1058 -2.27 18.23 17.74
C SER A 1058 -1.05 19.04 17.25
N PRO A 1059 0.04 19.12 18.05
CA PRO A 1059 1.17 20.04 17.81
C PRO A 1059 1.98 19.69 16.55
N ASP A 1060 1.73 18.52 15.97
CA ASP A 1060 2.40 18.06 14.76
C ASP A 1060 1.67 18.42 13.46
N THR A 1061 0.52 19.08 13.54
CA THR A 1061 -0.27 19.47 12.37
C THR A 1061 0.43 20.55 11.56
N ASP A 1062 0.45 20.39 10.23
CA ASP A 1062 0.89 21.43 9.31
C ASP A 1062 -0.18 22.52 9.14
N LEU A 1063 0.08 23.72 9.67
CA LEU A 1063 -0.88 24.84 9.67
C LEU A 1063 -0.52 25.87 8.58
N LYS A 1064 -1.49 26.21 7.74
CA LYS A 1064 -1.27 27.11 6.59
C LYS A 1064 -2.43 28.07 6.34
N VAL A 1065 -2.13 29.29 5.90
CA VAL A 1065 -3.09 30.23 5.30
C VAL A 1065 -2.77 30.47 3.82
N ILE A 1066 -3.75 30.41 2.93
CA ILE A 1066 -3.57 30.73 1.49
C ILE A 1066 -4.21 32.09 1.18
N THR A 1067 -3.42 33.05 0.72
CA THR A 1067 -3.85 34.46 0.53
C THR A 1067 -3.36 35.07 -0.78
N ASN A 1068 -4.09 36.07 -1.28
CA ASN A 1068 -3.72 36.85 -2.47
C ASN A 1068 -2.67 37.94 -2.19
N GLY A 1069 -2.56 38.41 -0.95
CA GLY A 1069 -1.55 39.40 -0.53
C GLY A 1069 -1.68 40.83 -1.07
N VAL A 1070 -2.75 41.15 -1.82
CA VAL A 1070 -2.78 42.34 -2.69
C VAL A 1070 -3.09 43.64 -1.94
N SER A 1071 -3.93 43.61 -0.90
CA SER A 1071 -4.36 44.83 -0.20
C SER A 1071 -3.57 45.12 1.08
N ARG A 1072 -3.52 46.39 1.50
CA ARG A 1072 -2.91 46.78 2.78
C ARG A 1072 -3.55 46.09 3.99
N LYS A 1073 -4.87 45.89 3.96
CA LYS A 1073 -5.59 45.16 5.03
C LYS A 1073 -5.13 43.69 5.08
N VAL A 1074 -5.04 43.04 3.91
CA VAL A 1074 -4.53 41.67 3.78
C VAL A 1074 -3.11 41.59 4.34
N GLN A 1075 -2.21 42.49 3.93
CA GLN A 1075 -0.82 42.50 4.41
C GLN A 1075 -0.72 42.68 5.93
N ASN A 1076 -1.54 43.57 6.52
CA ASN A 1076 -1.58 43.73 7.98
C ASN A 1076 -2.05 42.45 8.70
N ASN A 1077 -3.06 41.76 8.14
CA ASN A 1077 -3.58 40.53 8.74
C ASN A 1077 -2.65 39.33 8.52
N ILE A 1078 -1.83 39.31 7.46
CA ILE A 1078 -0.76 38.32 7.31
C ILE A 1078 0.26 38.45 8.45
N MET A 1079 0.55 39.67 8.90
CA MET A 1079 1.49 39.90 10.02
C MET A 1079 0.96 39.43 11.38
N SER A 1080 -0.34 39.14 11.51
CA SER A 1080 -0.93 38.57 12.73
C SER A 1080 -0.98 37.04 12.73
N ILE A 1081 -0.54 36.37 11.65
CA ILE A 1081 -0.42 34.91 11.61
C ILE A 1081 0.79 34.50 12.49
N PRO A 1082 0.65 33.51 13.39
CA PRO A 1082 1.76 33.03 14.22
C PRO A 1082 2.97 32.60 13.39
N GLU A 1083 4.18 32.82 13.89
CA GLU A 1083 5.43 32.58 13.12
C GLU A 1083 5.63 31.13 12.68
N HIS A 1084 5.10 30.18 13.46
CA HIS A 1084 5.19 28.75 13.15
C HIS A 1084 4.10 28.27 12.16
N TRP A 1085 3.09 29.09 11.87
CA TRP A 1085 2.17 28.86 10.76
C TRP A 1085 2.81 29.28 9.45
N ARG A 1086 2.46 28.58 8.38
CA ARG A 1086 2.84 28.99 7.02
C ARG A 1086 1.78 29.92 6.44
N TYR A 1087 2.22 30.85 5.59
CA TYR A 1087 1.31 31.51 4.67
C TYR A 1087 1.87 31.43 3.25
N GLU A 1088 1.01 31.10 2.29
CA GLU A 1088 1.35 31.18 0.86
C GLU A 1088 0.69 32.42 0.30
N ASN A 1089 1.51 33.45 0.05
CA ASN A 1089 1.08 34.65 -0.63
C ASN A 1089 1.33 34.48 -2.14
N SER A 1090 0.24 34.51 -2.91
CA SER A 1090 0.31 34.35 -4.37
C SER A 1090 0.75 35.60 -5.13
N TYR A 1091 0.97 36.75 -4.46
CA TYR A 1091 1.47 38.02 -5.00
C TYR A 1091 0.94 38.33 -6.41
N LYS A 1092 -0.39 38.28 -6.57
CA LYS A 1092 -1.04 38.43 -7.87
C LYS A 1092 -1.04 39.89 -8.34
N LEU A 1093 0.11 40.38 -8.80
CA LEU A 1093 0.32 41.75 -9.29
C LEU A 1093 -0.23 41.94 -10.70
N ASP A 1094 -0.23 40.88 -11.52
CA ASP A 1094 -0.79 40.84 -12.87
C ASP A 1094 -1.82 39.71 -12.96
N ARG A 1095 -3.10 40.08 -12.83
CA ARG A 1095 -4.21 39.13 -12.73
C ARG A 1095 -4.27 38.11 -13.88
N GLU A 1096 -3.95 38.50 -15.12
CA GLU A 1096 -4.01 37.58 -16.27
C GLU A 1096 -2.83 36.61 -16.24
N MET A 1097 -1.61 37.12 -16.07
CA MET A 1097 -0.40 36.29 -15.99
C MET A 1097 -0.41 35.37 -14.76
N ASP A 1098 -0.98 35.84 -13.65
CA ASP A 1098 -1.04 35.12 -12.37
C ASP A 1098 -2.23 34.14 -12.28
N THR A 1099 -3.06 34.02 -13.31
CA THR A 1099 -4.19 33.06 -13.35
C THR A 1099 -4.18 32.13 -14.56
N ILE A 1100 -3.33 32.37 -15.56
CA ILE A 1100 -3.20 31.52 -16.77
C ILE A 1100 -2.87 30.04 -16.48
N HIS A 1101 -2.33 29.74 -15.30
CA HIS A 1101 -1.94 28.39 -14.87
C HIS A 1101 -3.04 27.67 -14.08
N PHE A 1102 -4.24 28.26 -13.93
CA PHE A 1102 -5.34 27.62 -13.22
C PHE A 1102 -5.90 26.46 -14.05
N GLU A 1103 -6.31 25.37 -13.39
CA GLU A 1103 -7.07 24.33 -14.08
C GLU A 1103 -8.48 24.85 -14.38
N PRO A 1104 -9.10 24.47 -15.51
CA PRO A 1104 -10.40 24.99 -15.93
C PRO A 1104 -11.53 24.40 -15.07
N PHE A 1105 -11.67 24.88 -13.84
CA PHE A 1105 -12.65 24.40 -12.86
C PHE A 1105 -14.09 24.34 -13.40
N ASN A 1106 -14.51 25.36 -14.17
CA ASN A 1106 -15.86 25.45 -14.73
C ASN A 1106 -16.08 24.63 -16.02
N LEU A 1107 -15.15 23.73 -16.35
CA LEU A 1107 -15.31 22.73 -17.40
C LEU A 1107 -15.83 21.42 -16.78
N ALA A 1108 -17.14 21.21 -16.80
CA ALA A 1108 -17.77 20.04 -16.22
C ALA A 1108 -17.50 18.79 -17.07
N PRO A 1109 -16.87 17.72 -16.51
CA PRO A 1109 -16.67 16.46 -17.22
C PRO A 1109 -17.95 15.86 -17.82
N ILE A 1110 -19.11 16.01 -17.16
CA ILE A 1110 -20.37 15.42 -17.63
C ILE A 1110 -20.85 15.98 -18.99
N ASP A 1111 -20.41 17.20 -19.31
CA ASP A 1111 -20.72 17.87 -20.58
C ASP A 1111 -19.81 17.37 -21.73
N LEU A 1112 -18.69 16.72 -21.41
CA LEU A 1112 -17.74 16.20 -22.39
C LEU A 1112 -18.13 14.77 -22.81
N PRO A 1113 -18.33 14.50 -24.12
CA PRO A 1113 -18.79 13.19 -24.59
C PRO A 1113 -17.95 12.01 -24.11
N GLN A 1114 -16.62 12.15 -24.07
CA GLN A 1114 -15.72 11.08 -23.66
C GLN A 1114 -15.71 10.85 -22.14
N TRP A 1115 -16.04 11.85 -21.32
CA TRP A 1115 -16.01 11.74 -19.84
C TRP A 1115 -17.38 11.45 -19.21
N ARG A 1116 -18.48 11.56 -19.98
CA ARG A 1116 -19.85 11.49 -19.45
C ARG A 1116 -20.17 10.19 -18.70
N GLY A 1117 -19.54 9.08 -19.10
CA GLY A 1117 -19.74 7.74 -18.54
C GLY A 1117 -18.75 7.33 -17.46
N GLU A 1118 -17.84 8.22 -17.06
CA GLU A 1118 -16.77 7.90 -16.09
C GLU A 1118 -17.28 7.65 -14.67
N ASP A 1119 -16.50 6.88 -13.90
CA ASP A 1119 -16.75 6.66 -12.48
C ASP A 1119 -16.27 7.87 -11.66
N PHE A 1120 -17.18 8.83 -11.47
CA PHE A 1120 -16.92 10.04 -10.68
C PHE A 1120 -16.65 9.77 -9.19
N THR A 1121 -16.90 8.56 -8.69
CA THR A 1121 -16.50 8.22 -7.32
C THR A 1121 -14.99 8.16 -7.17
N LYS A 1122 -14.22 7.99 -8.25
CA LYS A 1122 -12.74 7.95 -8.23
C LYS A 1122 -12.10 9.25 -7.73
N GLY A 1123 -12.83 10.37 -7.73
CA GLY A 1123 -12.35 11.65 -7.20
C GLY A 1123 -11.12 12.21 -7.93
N CYS A 1124 -10.50 13.25 -7.36
CA CYS A 1124 -9.24 13.80 -7.87
C CYS A 1124 -8.18 13.96 -6.78
N TYR A 1125 -6.93 14.23 -7.18
CA TYR A 1125 -5.80 14.36 -6.27
C TYR A 1125 -6.06 15.29 -5.08
N ILE A 1126 -6.92 16.29 -5.23
CA ILE A 1126 -7.26 17.27 -4.19
C ILE A 1126 -7.86 16.59 -2.94
N THR A 1127 -8.75 15.62 -3.11
CA THR A 1127 -9.41 14.93 -1.98
C THR A 1127 -8.42 14.16 -1.10
N GLN A 1128 -7.31 13.70 -1.68
CA GLN A 1128 -6.27 12.94 -1.00
C GLN A 1128 -5.12 13.84 -0.52
N ASP A 1129 -4.74 14.83 -1.32
CA ASP A 1129 -3.61 15.73 -1.03
C ASP A 1129 -3.96 16.82 -0.03
N SER A 1130 -5.17 17.38 -0.15
CA SER A 1130 -5.66 18.50 0.67
C SER A 1130 -6.67 18.02 1.73
N GLY A 1131 -7.27 16.86 1.52
CA GLY A 1131 -8.19 16.23 2.47
C GLY A 1131 -9.64 16.68 2.31
N ILE A 1132 -10.40 16.46 3.38
CA ILE A 1132 -11.80 16.90 3.46
C ILE A 1132 -11.90 18.43 3.57
N GLY A 1133 -13.04 18.99 3.20
CA GLY A 1133 -13.30 20.43 3.28
C GLY A 1133 -14.37 20.77 4.30
N LEU A 1134 -14.12 21.74 5.17
CA LEU A 1134 -15.12 22.40 6.01
C LEU A 1134 -15.48 23.75 5.42
N THR A 1135 -16.76 23.99 5.18
CA THR A 1135 -17.29 25.22 4.59
C THR A 1135 -18.52 25.70 5.38
N PRO A 1136 -19.06 26.89 5.11
CA PRO A 1136 -20.32 27.33 5.72
C PRO A 1136 -21.51 26.37 5.50
N TYR A 1137 -21.39 25.42 4.56
CA TYR A 1137 -22.39 24.42 4.22
C TYR A 1137 -22.10 23.03 4.84
N GLY A 1138 -21.12 22.92 5.74
CA GLY A 1138 -20.73 21.65 6.38
C GLY A 1138 -19.46 21.02 5.78
N TYR A 1139 -19.29 19.72 6.03
CA TYR A 1139 -18.13 18.93 5.60
C TYR A 1139 -18.35 18.24 4.25
N PHE A 1140 -17.31 18.23 3.42
CA PHE A 1140 -17.28 17.65 2.08
C PHE A 1140 -16.00 16.83 1.86
N HIS A 1141 -15.99 15.96 0.85
CA HIS A 1141 -14.80 15.23 0.41
C HIS A 1141 -13.65 16.14 -0.07
N CYS A 1142 -13.94 17.38 -0.43
CA CYS A 1142 -12.95 18.45 -0.65
C CYS A 1142 -13.62 19.84 -0.48
N ALA A 1143 -12.87 20.90 -0.17
CA ALA A 1143 -13.44 22.23 0.03
C ALA A 1143 -14.05 22.85 -1.25
N ILE A 1144 -13.55 22.46 -2.43
CA ILE A 1144 -14.10 22.89 -3.72
C ILE A 1144 -15.57 22.46 -3.86
N ALA A 1145 -15.92 21.25 -3.42
CA ALA A 1145 -17.30 20.77 -3.44
C ALA A 1145 -18.23 21.65 -2.59
N GLY A 1146 -17.77 22.17 -1.44
CA GLY A 1146 -18.57 23.15 -0.67
C GLY A 1146 -18.70 24.51 -1.37
N GLY A 1147 -17.68 24.94 -2.13
CA GLY A 1147 -17.80 26.08 -3.04
C GLY A 1147 -18.81 25.86 -4.16
N MET A 1148 -18.95 24.63 -4.66
CA MET A 1148 -19.96 24.24 -5.63
C MET A 1148 -21.35 24.15 -5.00
N GLU A 1149 -21.46 23.67 -3.76
CA GLU A 1149 -22.71 23.58 -3.02
C GLU A 1149 -23.41 24.94 -2.93
N ARG A 1150 -22.66 26.01 -2.67
CA ARG A 1150 -23.16 27.39 -2.69
C ARG A 1150 -23.96 27.73 -3.96
N ILE A 1151 -23.54 27.19 -5.10
CA ILE A 1151 -24.08 27.54 -6.42
C ILE A 1151 -25.13 26.52 -6.87
N MET A 1152 -24.86 25.23 -6.66
CA MET A 1152 -25.66 24.13 -7.19
C MET A 1152 -26.70 23.59 -6.21
N ASN A 1153 -26.52 23.82 -4.90
CA ASN A 1153 -27.43 23.40 -3.82
C ASN A 1153 -27.86 21.91 -3.93
N LEU A 1154 -26.88 21.00 -3.96
CA LEU A 1154 -27.10 19.57 -4.14
C LEU A 1154 -27.47 18.86 -2.82
N GLY A 1155 -27.21 19.47 -1.66
CA GLY A 1155 -27.71 19.03 -0.35
C GLY A 1155 -26.88 17.93 0.32
N HIS A 1156 -25.57 17.86 0.07
CA HIS A 1156 -24.71 16.76 0.57
C HIS A 1156 -23.76 17.14 1.73
N GLY A 1157 -23.73 18.39 2.18
CA GLY A 1157 -22.83 18.79 3.27
C GLY A 1157 -23.08 18.04 4.56
N PHE A 1158 -22.09 17.33 5.10
CA PHE A 1158 -22.25 16.65 6.38
C PHE A 1158 -22.24 17.66 7.53
N GLU A 1159 -23.12 17.47 8.51
CA GLU A 1159 -23.17 18.28 9.74
C GLU A 1159 -21.98 18.01 10.68
N LYS A 1160 -21.31 16.88 10.51
CA LYS A 1160 -20.24 16.38 11.38
C LYS A 1160 -19.07 15.88 10.56
N ILE A 1161 -17.87 15.84 11.16
CA ILE A 1161 -16.68 15.23 10.55
C ILE A 1161 -17.04 13.80 10.13
N PRO A 1162 -16.88 13.40 8.85
CA PRO A 1162 -17.21 12.05 8.41
C PRO A 1162 -16.35 11.01 9.14
N GLU A 1163 -16.88 9.82 9.43
CA GLU A 1163 -16.12 8.79 10.14
C GLU A 1163 -15.29 7.92 9.21
N HIS A 1164 -15.67 7.82 7.93
CA HIS A 1164 -14.99 6.98 6.96
C HIS A 1164 -15.11 7.55 5.53
N PRO A 1165 -14.09 7.42 4.66
CA PRO A 1165 -14.15 7.90 3.27
C PRO A 1165 -15.26 7.26 2.42
N TRP A 1166 -15.81 6.11 2.84
CA TRP A 1166 -16.94 5.46 2.14
C TRP A 1166 -18.23 6.28 2.24
N GLU A 1167 -18.38 7.13 3.25
CA GLU A 1167 -19.54 8.02 3.39
C GLU A 1167 -19.56 9.07 2.28
N SER A 1168 -18.39 9.43 1.75
CA SER A 1168 -18.23 10.48 0.74
C SER A 1168 -18.55 10.06 -0.69
N LEU A 1169 -18.85 8.78 -0.98
CA LEU A 1169 -18.97 8.33 -2.37
C LEU A 1169 -20.10 9.00 -3.15
N GLU A 1170 -21.25 9.19 -2.51
CA GLU A 1170 -22.42 9.82 -3.15
C GLU A 1170 -22.09 11.27 -3.54
N MET A 1171 -21.54 12.05 -2.60
CA MET A 1171 -21.10 13.42 -2.90
C MET A 1171 -19.99 13.46 -3.95
N MET A 1172 -19.03 12.54 -3.94
CA MET A 1172 -17.98 12.50 -4.96
C MET A 1172 -18.58 12.30 -6.35
N LYS A 1173 -19.52 11.35 -6.48
CA LYS A 1173 -20.24 11.11 -7.72
C LYS A 1173 -20.95 12.36 -8.23
N ASP A 1174 -21.60 13.11 -7.33
CA ASP A 1174 -22.45 14.24 -7.70
C ASP A 1174 -21.67 15.55 -7.93
N TYR A 1175 -20.59 15.82 -7.20
CA TYR A 1175 -19.76 17.02 -7.44
C TYR A 1175 -18.64 16.80 -8.46
N CYS A 1176 -17.91 15.67 -8.44
CA CYS A 1176 -16.74 15.50 -9.32
C CYS A 1176 -17.12 15.54 -10.80
N ARG A 1177 -18.35 15.13 -11.15
CA ARG A 1177 -18.88 15.20 -12.52
C ARG A 1177 -19.03 16.62 -13.08
N PHE A 1178 -19.08 17.62 -12.21
CA PHE A 1178 -19.16 19.03 -12.59
C PHE A 1178 -17.83 19.79 -12.42
N CYS A 1179 -16.79 19.15 -11.87
CA CYS A 1179 -15.54 19.83 -11.53
C CYS A 1179 -14.42 19.51 -12.53
N GLY A 1180 -13.91 20.53 -13.23
CA GLY A 1180 -12.83 20.34 -14.22
C GLY A 1180 -11.51 19.80 -13.66
N HIS A 1181 -11.29 19.85 -12.33
CA HIS A 1181 -10.15 19.19 -11.69
C HIS A 1181 -10.19 17.66 -11.84
N PHE A 1182 -11.36 17.05 -12.09
CA PHE A 1182 -11.48 15.62 -12.38
C PHE A 1182 -10.85 15.22 -13.72
N LEU A 1183 -10.55 16.18 -14.60
CA LEU A 1183 -9.87 15.90 -15.88
C LEU A 1183 -8.35 15.72 -15.72
N SER A 1184 -7.79 16.09 -14.56
CA SER A 1184 -6.38 15.91 -14.23
C SER A 1184 -6.19 14.65 -13.39
N ASP A 1185 -5.48 13.65 -13.93
CA ASP A 1185 -5.21 12.43 -13.17
C ASP A 1185 -4.21 12.66 -12.03
N SER A 1186 -3.17 13.48 -12.23
CA SER A 1186 -2.16 13.80 -11.22
C SER A 1186 -2.02 15.31 -10.97
N PHE A 1187 -1.43 15.69 -9.84
CA PHE A 1187 -1.08 17.08 -9.56
C PHE A 1187 -0.05 17.59 -10.57
N LYS A 1188 -0.41 18.65 -11.30
CA LYS A 1188 0.52 19.41 -12.16
C LYS A 1188 0.97 20.68 -11.46
N GLU A 1189 2.22 21.07 -11.64
CA GLU A 1189 2.69 22.35 -11.12
C GLU A 1189 2.27 23.55 -11.96
N ARG A 1190 2.33 24.76 -11.40
CA ARG A 1190 1.94 26.00 -12.11
C ARG A 1190 2.66 26.14 -13.46
N SER A 1191 3.96 25.84 -13.50
CA SER A 1191 4.77 25.95 -14.73
C SER A 1191 4.37 24.94 -15.82
N GLU A 1192 3.85 23.78 -15.43
CA GLU A 1192 3.41 22.71 -16.34
C GLU A 1192 2.02 22.96 -16.91
N ARG A 1193 1.24 23.84 -16.25
CA ARG A 1193 -0.09 24.25 -16.69
C ARG A 1193 -0.07 25.42 -17.67
N ILE A 1194 1.09 26.08 -17.85
CA ILE A 1194 1.23 27.19 -18.79
C ILE A 1194 1.23 26.63 -20.22
N GLY A 1195 0.19 26.96 -21.01
CA GLY A 1195 0.02 26.50 -22.39
C GLY A 1195 -0.93 25.31 -22.56
N MET A 1196 -1.77 25.00 -21.56
CA MET A 1196 -2.89 24.08 -21.73
C MET A 1196 -3.83 24.57 -22.86
N ASP A 1197 -4.36 23.64 -23.66
CA ASP A 1197 -5.22 23.94 -24.81
C ASP A 1197 -6.57 24.59 -24.43
N VAL A 1198 -6.93 24.56 -23.15
CA VAL A 1198 -8.20 25.08 -22.63
C VAL A 1198 -7.96 26.20 -21.62
N SER A 1199 -8.56 27.37 -21.88
CA SER A 1199 -8.46 28.54 -21.02
C SER A 1199 -9.17 28.32 -19.66
N PRO A 1200 -8.62 28.81 -18.54
CA PRO A 1200 -9.29 28.79 -17.23
C PRO A 1200 -10.64 29.54 -17.20
N GLU A 1201 -10.91 30.39 -18.19
CA GLU A 1201 -12.18 31.12 -18.35
C GLU A 1201 -13.31 30.29 -18.99
N THR A 1202 -13.02 29.06 -19.41
CA THR A 1202 -13.99 28.22 -20.10
C THR A 1202 -15.12 27.81 -19.15
N VAL A 1203 -16.38 28.07 -19.53
CA VAL A 1203 -17.58 27.72 -18.77
C VAL A 1203 -18.48 26.80 -19.60
N SER A 1204 -18.65 25.58 -19.11
CA SER A 1204 -19.46 24.51 -19.71
C SER A 1204 -20.97 24.70 -19.52
N GLU A 1205 -21.80 23.91 -20.24
CA GLU A 1205 -23.27 24.05 -20.25
C GLU A 1205 -23.87 23.87 -18.85
N SER A 1206 -23.45 22.85 -18.12
CA SER A 1206 -23.90 22.59 -16.74
C SER A 1206 -23.58 23.77 -15.81
N TRP A 1207 -22.41 24.40 -15.96
CA TRP A 1207 -22.05 25.58 -15.18
C TRP A 1207 -22.82 26.84 -15.58
N GLN A 1208 -23.10 27.04 -16.88
CA GLN A 1208 -23.94 28.15 -17.33
C GLN A 1208 -25.35 28.06 -16.73
N LEU A 1209 -25.92 26.86 -16.70
CA LEU A 1209 -27.21 26.59 -16.06
C LEU A 1209 -27.14 26.84 -14.55
N ALA A 1210 -26.13 26.30 -13.87
CA ALA A 1210 -25.95 26.49 -12.43
C ALA A 1210 -25.81 27.98 -12.04
N TYR A 1211 -25.00 28.75 -12.76
CA TYR A 1211 -24.89 30.19 -12.52
C TYR A 1211 -26.18 30.94 -12.83
N GLY A 1212 -26.90 30.57 -13.90
CA GLY A 1212 -28.20 31.15 -14.21
C GLY A 1212 -29.26 30.89 -13.13
N GLU A 1213 -29.25 29.72 -12.51
CA GLU A 1213 -30.11 29.44 -11.36
C GLU A 1213 -29.69 30.22 -10.12
N TRP A 1214 -28.39 30.27 -9.83
CA TRP A 1214 -27.83 31.02 -8.71
C TRP A 1214 -28.13 32.53 -8.82
N GLU A 1215 -28.07 33.12 -10.02
CA GLU A 1215 -28.45 34.53 -10.23
C GLU A 1215 -29.89 34.84 -9.80
N VAL A 1216 -30.78 33.85 -9.86
CA VAL A 1216 -32.19 33.98 -9.46
C VAL A 1216 -32.39 33.67 -7.97
N LYS A 1217 -31.75 32.62 -7.47
CA LYS A 1217 -32.00 32.08 -6.12
C LYS A 1217 -31.05 32.64 -5.05
N GLY A 1218 -29.87 33.11 -5.44
CA GLY A 1218 -28.77 33.46 -4.55
C GLY A 1218 -27.96 32.24 -4.10
N ASP A 1219 -27.07 32.46 -3.13
CA ASP A 1219 -26.36 31.40 -2.43
C ASP A 1219 -27.35 30.42 -1.76
N ALA A 1220 -26.96 29.13 -1.70
CA ALA A 1220 -27.76 28.01 -1.18
C ALA A 1220 -28.32 28.19 0.24
#